data_AF-A0A6A3AEA3-F1
#
_entry.id   AF-A0A6A3AEA3-F1
#
_cell.length_a   1.000
_cell.length_b   1.000
_cell.length_c   1.000
_cell.angle_alpha   90.00
_cell.angle_beta   90.00
_cell.angle_gamma   90.00
#
_symmetry.space_group_name_H-M   'P 1'
#
loop_
_entity.id
_entity.type
_entity.pdbx_description
1 polymer ?
#
loop_
_entity_poly.entity_id
_entity_poly.type
_entity_poly.pdbx_seq_one_letter_code
_entity_poly.pdbx_strand_id
1 'polypeptide(L)'
;MMQSENLAPSWLFDGLMDSSIDQLDSSEISSVSDFNKMFSDEMFRHPAYDFGDQLEVTVPWEEFSVPLVGLDSMLTDDVGEERQDVWSPCLSSEASINTKTEQSSLAIPYLGEAMMKTDNQLTLFHLLTAYGEAKENNQTELAEVILRCVSEKASPVGETLERIAFNLLSQDVRNQRDYLLQESAGNFEVAFKTFYQIFPYGRFAHFAANSAILEAMPNNSNPLHIVDFDIGSGIQWPPLIEAMAMQHKTVRLTSIRWGEEGYGHSPWRFNDTKMQLCDHARSFGLNLKLEEMGIEDLANELDRMKKRGGSREWLAFNCMVGLPHMGENKNQKLVNSFLDVAKQLLARNRGIITLGDGDACEKLKDSPGFGAFFNGQLSHHRAITESMESGIAKHLVQARMAMECLFIGPNICAHAWFQKWEQVNETRHFETSTAMEGLKVSRERLMEAKEMVNGRENSYEVRLGGNSGNELALEWRGNARGLKKHLKRLNAPRHWMLDKLGGAFAPKPSSGPHKSRECLPLILILRNRLKYALTYSEVIAILMQRHVMVDGKVRTDKTYPAGFMDVVSIPKTNEDFRLLYDTKGRFRLHAITGDETKFKLCKVRSVQFGQKGIPYLNTYDGRTIRYPDPLIKANDTIKLDLESNKIVDFIKFDVGNVVMVTGGRNRGRVGVIKNREKHKGSFETIHVQDAAGHEFATRLGNVFTIGKGTKPWVSLPKGKGIKLSIIEEARKRLAAQNAA
;
A
#
# COMPACT_ATOMS: atom_id res chain seq x y z
N MET A 1 -59.32 -46.32 13.96
CA MET A 1 -58.04 -47.01 13.69
C MET A 1 -57.10 -45.99 13.06
N MET A 2 -56.40 -45.23 13.90
CA MET A 2 -54.94 -45.29 14.17
C MET A 2 -54.12 -44.79 12.96
N GLN A 3 -53.52 -43.58 13.02
CA GLN A 3 -52.19 -43.23 13.59
C GLN A 3 -51.04 -43.88 12.76
N SER A 4 -49.88 -43.30 12.46
CA SER A 4 -49.14 -42.09 12.87
C SER A 4 -47.76 -42.08 12.14
N GLU A 5 -47.12 -40.91 12.05
CA GLU A 5 -45.65 -40.61 12.10
C GLU A 5 -44.69 -41.14 11.00
N ASN A 6 -43.84 -40.34 10.33
CA ASN A 6 -42.76 -39.37 10.67
C ASN A 6 -41.33 -39.95 10.71
N LEU A 7 -40.48 -39.37 9.85
CA LEU A 7 -39.06 -38.96 10.01
C LEU A 7 -37.90 -40.00 10.05
N ALA A 8 -37.04 -39.82 9.02
CA ALA A 8 -35.58 -39.71 9.01
C ALA A 8 -34.67 -40.95 9.23
N PRO A 9 -33.55 -41.07 8.47
CA PRO A 9 -32.39 -41.83 8.87
C PRO A 9 -31.44 -41.01 9.77
N SER A 10 -30.88 -41.72 10.75
CA SER A 10 -29.65 -41.48 11.55
C SER A 10 -28.46 -41.03 10.67
N TRP A 11 -27.36 -40.45 11.13
CA TRP A 11 -26.29 -41.03 11.97
C TRP A 11 -25.52 -39.93 12.75
N LEU A 12 -25.24 -40.26 14.02
CA LEU A 12 -24.35 -39.66 15.04
C LEU A 12 -23.69 -40.89 15.73
N PHE A 13 -22.52 -40.93 16.36
CA PHE A 13 -21.62 -39.95 16.99
C PHE A 13 -20.28 -40.67 17.36
N ASP A 14 -19.19 -39.91 17.46
CA ASP A 14 -18.03 -39.93 18.40
C ASP A 14 -17.19 -41.19 18.76
N GLY A 15 -15.88 -40.95 18.92
CA GLY A 15 -15.07 -41.57 20.00
C GLY A 15 -13.57 -41.78 19.73
N LEU A 16 -12.72 -41.05 20.47
CA LEU A 16 -11.24 -41.00 20.49
C LEU A 16 -10.49 -42.25 21.03
N MET A 17 -9.15 -42.22 20.82
CA MET A 17 -8.01 -42.96 21.46
C MET A 17 -7.46 -44.17 20.65
N ASP A 18 -6.16 -44.47 20.52
CA ASP A 18 -4.87 -43.83 20.74
C ASP A 18 -3.78 -44.77 20.14
N SER A 19 -2.63 -44.20 19.74
CA SER A 19 -1.27 -44.77 19.83
C SER A 19 -0.70 -45.77 18.78
N SER A 20 0.46 -45.35 18.23
CA SER A 20 1.72 -46.10 17.96
C SER A 20 1.80 -47.08 16.78
N ILE A 21 2.48 -46.73 15.68
CA ILE A 21 3.93 -46.89 15.38
C ILE A 21 4.27 -48.29 14.78
N ASP A 22 4.62 -48.30 13.50
CA ASP A 22 5.97 -48.66 12.99
C ASP A 22 5.99 -48.42 11.47
N GLN A 23 6.64 -47.34 11.00
CA GLN A 23 8.06 -47.28 10.61
C GLN A 23 8.39 -48.11 9.37
N LEU A 24 8.57 -47.42 8.24
CA LEU A 24 9.62 -47.67 7.26
C LEU A 24 9.87 -46.37 6.47
N ASP A 25 11.15 -46.00 6.38
CA ASP A 25 11.75 -44.69 6.15
C ASP A 25 11.19 -43.82 5.00
N SER A 26 10.80 -42.60 5.35
CA SER A 26 10.65 -41.46 4.42
C SER A 26 11.62 -40.32 4.78
N SER A 27 12.75 -40.63 5.42
CA SER A 27 13.64 -39.68 6.07
C SER A 27 14.74 -39.08 5.17
N GLU A 28 14.79 -39.37 3.86
CA GLU A 28 15.83 -38.83 2.96
C GLU A 28 15.38 -37.77 1.93
N ILE A 29 14.15 -37.24 1.99
CA ILE A 29 13.67 -36.23 0.99
C ILE A 29 13.25 -34.90 1.63
N SER A 30 13.55 -34.66 2.92
CA SER A 30 13.18 -33.40 3.61
C SER A 30 14.34 -32.49 4.00
N SER A 31 15.55 -32.65 3.46
CA SER A 31 16.73 -31.86 3.86
C SER A 31 17.04 -30.65 2.97
N VAL A 32 16.27 -30.38 1.90
CA VAL A 32 16.53 -29.26 0.95
C VAL A 32 15.55 -28.09 1.13
N SER A 33 14.96 -27.91 2.30
CA SER A 33 13.88 -26.93 2.51
C SER A 33 14.16 -25.96 3.65
N ASP A 34 15.18 -25.11 3.48
CA ASP A 34 15.36 -23.92 4.31
C ASP A 34 16.02 -22.77 3.52
N PHE A 35 15.48 -22.45 2.32
CA PHE A 35 15.91 -21.30 1.51
C PHE A 35 15.82 -19.96 2.26
N ASN A 36 14.99 -19.87 3.31
CA ASN A 36 14.92 -18.71 4.20
C ASN A 36 16.22 -18.43 4.98
N LYS A 37 17.16 -19.39 5.06
CA LYS A 37 18.49 -19.20 5.65
C LYS A 37 19.58 -18.80 4.66
N MET A 38 19.34 -18.86 3.34
CA MET A 38 20.39 -18.71 2.31
C MET A 38 20.80 -17.26 2.01
N PHE A 39 20.13 -16.27 2.61
CA PHE A 39 20.58 -14.88 2.59
C PHE A 39 20.70 -14.35 4.04
N SER A 40 21.25 -15.16 4.95
CA SER A 40 21.59 -14.73 6.31
C SER A 40 22.74 -13.71 6.29
N ASP A 41 22.85 -12.88 7.33
CA ASP A 41 23.89 -11.85 7.48
C ASP A 41 25.34 -12.41 7.40
N GLU A 42 25.52 -13.73 7.47
CA GLU A 42 26.82 -14.42 7.35
C GLU A 42 27.41 -14.43 5.93
N MET A 43 26.60 -14.22 4.87
CA MET A 43 27.07 -14.20 3.47
C MET A 43 28.07 -13.09 3.14
N PHE A 44 28.30 -12.14 4.05
CA PHE A 44 29.20 -10.99 3.85
C PHE A 44 30.57 -11.13 4.55
N ARG A 45 30.91 -12.29 5.14
CA ARG A 45 32.26 -12.52 5.70
C ARG A 45 33.21 -13.16 4.68
N HIS A 46 34.31 -12.48 4.38
CA HIS A 46 35.52 -13.07 3.78
C HIS A 46 36.73 -12.86 4.71
N PRO A 47 37.82 -13.63 4.54
CA PRO A 47 38.75 -13.99 5.62
C PRO A 47 39.58 -12.81 6.10
N ALA A 48 39.84 -12.85 7.41
CA ALA A 48 40.50 -11.82 8.20
C ALA A 48 41.77 -11.27 7.55
N TYR A 49 41.82 -9.94 7.40
CA TYR A 49 43.05 -9.21 7.65
C TYR A 49 43.08 -8.85 9.14
N ASP A 50 44.14 -9.34 9.77
CA ASP A 50 44.42 -9.36 11.20
C ASP A 50 44.41 -7.94 11.79
N PHE A 51 43.37 -7.63 12.57
CA PHE A 51 43.45 -6.71 13.69
C PHE A 51 42.56 -7.25 14.82
N GLY A 52 43.20 -7.95 15.76
CA GLY A 52 42.91 -7.93 17.19
C GLY A 52 41.46 -8.08 17.66
N ASP A 53 41.18 -9.26 18.22
CA ASP A 53 40.08 -9.62 19.12
C ASP A 53 39.37 -8.46 19.82
N GLN A 54 38.13 -8.19 19.38
CA GLN A 54 36.90 -7.94 20.16
C GLN A 54 35.93 -7.13 19.28
N LEU A 55 34.94 -7.78 18.65
CA LEU A 55 33.64 -7.17 18.30
C LEU A 55 32.68 -8.23 17.73
N GLU A 56 31.57 -8.43 18.44
CA GLU A 56 30.35 -9.01 17.87
C GLU A 56 29.86 -8.06 16.76
N VAL A 57 29.99 -8.46 15.49
CA VAL A 57 29.56 -7.63 14.36
C VAL A 57 28.06 -7.74 14.16
N THR A 58 27.31 -7.06 15.01
CA THR A 58 26.11 -6.31 14.60
C THR A 58 26.67 -4.97 14.14
N VAL A 59 26.61 -4.62 12.86
CA VAL A 59 27.05 -3.27 12.43
C VAL A 59 26.14 -2.27 13.15
N PRO A 60 26.65 -1.48 14.10
CA PRO A 60 25.83 -0.50 14.78
C PRO A 60 25.47 0.58 13.76
N TRP A 61 24.18 0.92 13.69
CA TRP A 61 23.63 1.96 12.79
C TRP A 61 24.24 3.36 12.97
N GLU A 62 25.19 3.51 13.89
CA GLU A 62 25.85 4.77 14.28
C GLU A 62 27.05 5.14 13.40
N GLU A 63 27.57 4.22 12.55
CA GLU A 63 28.66 4.54 11.60
C GLU A 63 28.20 5.30 10.33
N PHE A 64 26.89 5.46 10.11
CA PHE A 64 26.34 6.21 8.96
C PHE A 64 26.24 7.73 9.20
N SER A 65 27.13 8.28 10.03
CA SER A 65 27.24 9.73 10.27
C SER A 65 28.45 10.29 9.52
N VAL A 66 28.30 10.50 8.20
CA VAL A 66 29.31 11.24 7.42
C VAL A 66 28.74 12.59 7.01
N PRO A 67 29.40 13.72 7.34
CA PRO A 67 28.98 15.03 6.87
C PRO A 67 29.27 15.13 5.37
N LEU A 68 28.22 15.26 4.55
CA LEU A 68 28.36 15.82 3.20
C LEU A 68 28.74 17.30 3.37
N VAL A 69 30.03 17.60 3.30
CA VAL A 69 30.56 18.95 3.48
C VAL A 69 30.04 19.83 2.33
N GLY A 70 29.19 20.80 2.65
CA GLY A 70 28.56 21.71 1.69
C GLY A 70 27.03 21.65 1.64
N LEU A 71 26.39 20.72 2.36
CA LEU A 71 24.92 20.60 2.39
C LEU A 71 24.24 21.61 3.34
N ASP A 72 24.98 22.19 4.29
CA ASP A 72 24.44 23.17 5.24
C ASP A 72 23.89 24.42 4.53
N SER A 73 24.42 24.78 3.35
CA SER A 73 23.87 25.89 2.55
C SER A 73 22.58 25.54 1.81
N MET A 74 22.31 24.25 1.55
CA MET A 74 21.08 23.79 0.89
C MET A 74 19.92 23.55 1.86
N LEU A 75 20.23 23.43 3.16
CA LEU A 75 19.23 23.26 4.22
C LEU A 75 18.77 24.62 4.81
N THR A 76 19.39 25.75 4.41
CA THR A 76 19.20 27.07 5.05
C THR A 76 18.58 28.16 4.19
N ASP A 77 18.05 27.88 3.00
CA ASP A 77 17.32 28.91 2.23
C ASP A 77 15.87 29.03 2.69
N ASP A 78 15.71 29.56 3.91
CA ASP A 78 14.49 30.25 4.34
C ASP A 78 14.91 31.53 5.07
N VAL A 79 14.24 32.65 4.75
CA VAL A 79 14.49 34.04 5.18
C VAL A 79 15.51 34.82 4.33
N GLY A 80 14.99 35.81 3.60
CA GLY A 80 15.75 36.65 2.69
C GLY A 80 16.68 37.65 3.35
N GLU A 81 17.69 38.05 2.60
CA GLU A 81 18.37 39.33 2.75
C GLU A 81 19.12 39.71 1.46
N GLU A 82 19.36 41.01 1.36
CA GLU A 82 19.66 41.83 0.19
C GLU A 82 20.94 41.42 -0.56
N ARG A 83 20.86 41.33 -1.90
CA ARG A 83 22.04 41.48 -2.75
C ARG A 83 22.19 42.95 -3.13
N GLN A 84 23.20 43.60 -2.55
CA GLN A 84 23.66 44.93 -2.94
C GLN A 84 24.40 44.90 -4.29
N ASP A 85 24.10 45.92 -5.08
CA ASP A 85 24.58 46.22 -6.43
C ASP A 85 26.09 46.48 -6.56
N VAL A 86 26.63 46.15 -7.74
CA VAL A 86 27.69 46.92 -8.41
C VAL A 86 27.33 47.11 -9.89
N TRP A 87 26.75 48.29 -10.20
CA TRP A 87 26.88 49.19 -11.39
C TRP A 87 27.34 48.58 -12.75
N SER A 88 26.83 48.83 -13.98
CA SER A 88 25.80 49.65 -14.69
C SER A 88 26.14 49.62 -16.22
N PRO A 89 25.56 50.44 -17.15
CA PRO A 89 24.18 50.89 -17.36
C PRO A 89 23.69 50.69 -18.81
N CYS A 90 22.38 50.76 -19.06
CA CYS A 90 21.86 51.55 -20.19
C CYS A 90 20.38 51.92 -19.99
N LEU A 91 20.09 53.22 -20.09
CA LEU A 91 18.77 53.85 -19.95
C LEU A 91 17.86 53.55 -21.16
N SER A 92 16.56 53.39 -20.91
CA SER A 92 15.52 54.25 -21.51
C SER A 92 14.17 54.05 -20.80
N SER A 93 13.33 55.08 -20.89
CA SER A 93 12.30 55.52 -19.94
C SER A 93 10.86 55.20 -20.41
N GLU A 94 9.92 55.47 -19.49
CA GLU A 94 8.45 55.66 -19.65
C GLU A 94 7.57 54.39 -19.67
N ALA A 95 6.41 54.27 -19.00
CA ALA A 95 5.63 55.18 -18.15
C ALA A 95 4.72 54.37 -17.18
N SER A 96 4.30 55.08 -16.14
CA SER A 96 3.37 54.82 -15.03
C SER A 96 2.01 54.17 -15.35
N ILE A 97 1.44 53.45 -14.35
CA ILE A 97 0.19 53.81 -13.62
C ILE A 97 0.12 52.98 -12.30
N ASN A 98 -0.06 53.69 -11.19
CA ASN A 98 -0.33 53.17 -9.84
C ASN A 98 -1.80 52.81 -9.66
N THR A 99 -2.10 51.75 -8.90
CA THR A 99 -3.11 51.79 -7.83
C THR A 99 -2.73 50.82 -6.71
N LYS A 100 -2.55 51.36 -5.50
CA LYS A 100 -2.36 50.60 -4.25
C LYS A 100 -3.72 50.18 -3.70
N THR A 101 -3.82 48.98 -3.13
CA THR A 101 -4.80 48.70 -2.08
C THR A 101 -4.15 47.76 -1.06
N GLU A 102 -3.97 48.27 0.15
CA GLU A 102 -3.53 47.52 1.32
C GLU A 102 -4.63 46.53 1.75
N GLN A 103 -4.26 45.27 1.98
CA GLN A 103 -5.01 44.40 2.87
C GLN A 103 -4.04 43.64 3.78
N SER A 104 -4.15 43.95 5.06
CA SER A 104 -3.55 43.21 6.16
C SER A 104 -4.14 41.81 6.23
N SER A 105 -3.28 40.79 6.21
CA SER A 105 -3.68 39.41 6.51
C SER A 105 -3.00 38.95 7.80
N LEU A 106 -3.80 38.75 8.83
CA LEU A 106 -3.48 37.90 9.97
C LEU A 106 -3.97 36.50 9.61
N ALA A 107 -3.06 35.57 9.33
CA ALA A 107 -3.39 34.16 9.09
C ALA A 107 -2.53 33.22 9.95
N ILE A 108 -3.22 32.20 10.46
CA ILE A 108 -2.80 31.22 11.46
C ILE A 108 -1.83 30.20 10.83
N PRO A 109 -0.65 29.87 11.40
CA PRO A 109 0.44 29.27 10.62
C PRO A 109 0.32 27.78 10.29
N TYR A 110 -0.56 27.00 10.91
CA TYR A 110 -0.41 25.53 10.88
C TYR A 110 -1.32 24.74 9.91
N LEU A 111 -2.28 25.37 9.25
CA LEU A 111 -3.20 24.72 8.30
C LEU A 111 -2.90 25.03 6.82
N GLY A 112 -2.21 26.15 6.54
CA GLY A 112 -1.87 26.59 5.19
C GLY A 112 -0.80 25.73 4.53
N GLU A 113 0.23 25.32 5.27
CA GLU A 113 1.33 24.50 4.73
C GLU A 113 0.86 23.15 4.20
N ALA A 114 -0.02 22.44 4.92
CA ALA A 114 -0.47 21.11 4.49
C ALA A 114 -1.36 21.18 3.24
N MET A 115 -2.17 22.23 3.10
CA MET A 115 -2.97 22.47 1.89
C MET A 115 -2.08 22.88 0.71
N MET A 116 -1.13 23.81 0.91
CA MET A 116 -0.17 24.22 -0.14
C MET A 116 0.76 23.06 -0.58
N LYS A 117 1.22 22.21 0.35
CA LYS A 117 2.04 21.02 0.04
C LYS A 117 1.26 20.01 -0.83
N THR A 118 -0.02 19.80 -0.53
CA THR A 118 -0.90 18.93 -1.33
C THR A 118 -1.15 19.51 -2.73
N ASP A 119 -1.34 20.83 -2.84
CA ASP A 119 -1.52 21.52 -4.12
C ASP A 119 -0.25 21.48 -4.99
N ASN A 120 0.95 21.57 -4.39
CA ASN A 120 2.23 21.45 -5.10
C ASN A 120 2.47 20.05 -5.69
N GLN A 121 2.21 18.98 -4.94
CA GLN A 121 2.31 17.60 -5.44
C GLN A 121 1.36 17.33 -6.61
N LEU A 122 0.12 17.83 -6.50
CA LEU A 122 -0.89 17.69 -7.54
C LEU A 122 -0.48 18.47 -8.80
N THR A 123 0.03 19.69 -8.63
CA THR A 123 0.53 20.53 -9.72
C THR A 123 1.71 19.86 -10.44
N LEU A 124 2.69 19.34 -9.71
CA LEU A 124 3.86 18.68 -10.29
C LEU A 124 3.48 17.41 -11.06
N PHE A 125 2.50 16.63 -10.56
CA PHE A 125 1.95 15.49 -11.27
C PHE A 125 1.32 15.90 -12.62
N HIS A 126 0.55 16.99 -12.64
CA HIS A 126 -0.04 17.50 -13.88
C HIS A 126 1.01 18.00 -14.87
N LEU A 127 2.06 18.69 -14.41
CA LEU A 127 3.16 19.14 -15.26
C LEU A 127 3.91 17.96 -15.89
N LEU A 128 4.25 16.93 -15.10
CA LEU A 128 4.92 15.73 -15.62
C LEU A 128 4.03 14.96 -16.62
N THR A 129 2.72 14.88 -16.35
CA THR A 129 1.76 14.27 -17.29
C THR A 129 1.71 15.04 -18.61
N ALA A 130 1.59 16.37 -18.53
CA ALA A 130 1.58 17.25 -19.70
C ALA A 130 2.89 17.17 -20.50
N TYR A 131 4.03 16.98 -19.82
CA TYR A 131 5.31 16.76 -20.50
C TYR A 131 5.30 15.49 -21.36
N GLY A 132 4.81 14.37 -20.82
CA GLY A 132 4.69 13.11 -21.56
C GLY A 132 3.80 13.25 -22.79
N GLU A 133 2.67 13.94 -22.65
CA GLU A 133 1.74 14.24 -23.76
C GLU A 133 2.35 15.19 -24.81
N ALA A 134 3.06 16.24 -24.38
CA ALA A 134 3.72 17.17 -25.30
C ALA A 134 4.81 16.47 -26.12
N LYS A 135 5.58 15.57 -25.49
CA LYS A 135 6.58 14.74 -26.18
C LYS A 135 5.95 13.76 -27.16
N GLU A 136 4.84 13.12 -26.80
CA GLU A 136 4.09 12.24 -27.71
C GLU A 136 3.60 12.98 -28.95
N ASN A 137 3.13 14.23 -28.77
CA ASN A 137 2.64 15.08 -29.87
C ASN A 137 3.76 15.83 -30.62
N ASN A 138 5.03 15.52 -30.38
CA ASN A 138 6.20 16.19 -30.97
C ASN A 138 6.23 17.72 -30.75
N GLN A 139 5.63 18.21 -29.66
CA GLN A 139 5.60 19.62 -29.30
C GLN A 139 6.83 19.99 -28.46
N THR A 140 7.99 20.11 -29.12
CA THR A 140 9.29 20.31 -28.46
C THR A 140 9.36 21.60 -27.64
N GLU A 141 8.91 22.73 -28.20
CA GLU A 141 8.90 24.03 -27.51
C GLU A 141 8.04 23.99 -26.24
N LEU A 142 6.86 23.38 -26.30
CA LEU A 142 5.99 23.23 -25.14
C LEU A 142 6.63 22.31 -24.09
N ALA A 143 7.22 21.20 -24.51
CA ALA A 143 7.91 20.27 -23.61
C ALA A 143 9.09 20.93 -22.88
N GLU A 144 9.83 21.82 -23.54
CA GLU A 144 10.91 22.60 -22.92
C GLU A 144 10.39 23.60 -21.88
N VAL A 145 9.31 24.31 -22.18
CA VAL A 145 8.66 25.23 -21.22
C VAL A 145 8.15 24.45 -20.00
N ILE A 146 7.52 23.29 -20.21
CA ILE A 146 7.04 22.45 -19.11
C ILE A 146 8.21 21.96 -18.25
N LEU A 147 9.33 21.53 -18.84
CA LEU A 147 10.51 21.12 -18.08
C LEU A 147 11.08 22.26 -17.22
N ARG A 148 11.05 23.50 -17.71
CA ARG A 148 11.46 24.67 -16.91
C ARG A 148 10.54 24.88 -15.71
N CYS A 149 9.22 24.73 -15.87
CA CYS A 149 8.30 24.78 -14.74
C CYS A 149 8.49 23.62 -13.76
N VAL A 150 8.91 22.45 -14.26
CA VAL A 150 9.25 21.29 -13.42
C VAL A 150 10.56 21.54 -12.65
N SER A 151 11.56 22.20 -13.25
CA SER A 151 12.84 22.49 -12.59
C SER A 151 12.71 23.46 -11.43
N GLU A 152 11.79 24.43 -11.50
CA GLU A 152 11.43 25.31 -10.38
C GLU A 152 10.86 24.56 -9.16
N LYS A 153 10.37 23.34 -9.34
CA LYS A 153 9.72 22.51 -8.31
C LYS A 153 10.49 21.24 -7.96
N ALA A 154 11.61 20.97 -8.64
CA ALA A 154 12.39 19.76 -8.44
C ALA A 154 13.30 19.91 -7.21
N SER A 155 13.39 18.85 -6.39
CA SER A 155 14.23 18.87 -5.19
C SER A 155 14.72 17.46 -4.83
N PRO A 156 16.02 17.27 -4.50
CA PRO A 156 16.55 15.97 -4.09
C PRO A 156 16.22 15.59 -2.63
N VAL A 157 15.86 16.58 -1.81
CA VAL A 157 15.46 16.42 -0.39
C VAL A 157 13.95 16.48 -0.19
N GLY A 158 13.20 16.87 -1.22
CA GLY A 158 11.76 17.08 -1.19
C GLY A 158 10.92 15.80 -1.12
N GLU A 159 9.63 15.95 -1.37
CA GLU A 159 8.68 14.85 -1.42
C GLU A 159 8.92 13.96 -2.67
N THR A 160 8.28 12.79 -2.73
CA THR A 160 8.57 11.74 -3.72
C THR A 160 8.58 12.24 -5.17
N LEU A 161 7.57 13.01 -5.61
CA LEU A 161 7.52 13.50 -6.99
C LEU A 161 8.56 14.58 -7.29
N GLU A 162 8.95 15.37 -6.31
CA GLU A 162 9.99 16.40 -6.44
C GLU A 162 11.36 15.74 -6.67
N ARG A 163 11.60 14.62 -5.97
CA ARG A 163 12.81 13.80 -6.12
C ARG A 163 12.86 13.07 -7.45
N ILE A 164 11.73 12.59 -7.95
CA ILE A 164 11.65 11.99 -9.30
C ILE A 164 11.86 13.06 -10.37
N ALA A 165 11.22 14.22 -10.22
CA ALA A 165 11.43 15.36 -11.11
C ALA A 165 12.90 15.80 -11.15
N PHE A 166 13.57 15.86 -10.00
CA PHE A 166 15.01 16.14 -9.90
C PHE A 166 15.86 15.17 -10.72
N ASN A 167 15.58 13.87 -10.63
CA ASN A 167 16.31 12.87 -11.40
C ASN A 167 15.95 12.89 -12.90
N LEU A 168 14.74 13.30 -13.26
CA LEU A 168 14.27 13.39 -14.65
C LEU A 168 14.90 14.55 -15.43
N LEU A 169 15.25 15.64 -14.74
CA LEU A 169 15.83 16.84 -15.33
C LEU A 169 17.31 16.63 -15.69
N SER A 170 17.56 16.49 -16.99
CA SER A 170 18.90 16.18 -17.50
C SER A 170 19.72 17.40 -17.88
N GLN A 171 19.30 18.67 -17.72
CA GLN A 171 20.06 19.84 -18.22
C GLN A 171 20.28 20.94 -17.18
N ASP A 172 19.23 21.42 -16.51
CA ASP A 172 19.33 22.55 -15.57
C ASP A 172 19.99 22.20 -14.22
N VAL A 173 20.02 20.91 -13.85
CA VAL A 173 20.46 20.46 -12.51
C VAL A 173 21.65 19.48 -12.59
N ARG A 174 22.29 19.36 -13.77
CA ARG A 174 23.42 18.42 -14.00
C ARG A 174 24.52 18.57 -12.98
N ASN A 175 24.98 19.81 -12.74
CA ASN A 175 26.12 20.05 -11.85
C ASN A 175 25.86 19.57 -10.41
N GLN A 176 24.63 19.72 -9.91
CA GLN A 176 24.25 19.25 -8.58
C GLN A 176 24.08 17.73 -8.54
N ARG A 177 23.50 17.13 -9.59
CA ARG A 177 23.34 15.68 -9.73
C ARG A 177 24.70 14.97 -9.82
N ASP A 178 25.60 15.50 -10.65
CA ASP A 178 26.93 14.93 -10.87
C ASP A 178 27.77 14.97 -9.59
N TYR A 179 27.68 16.07 -8.83
CA TYR A 179 28.28 16.16 -7.50
C TYR A 179 27.72 15.10 -6.54
N LEU A 180 26.39 14.99 -6.42
CA LEU A 180 25.77 13.99 -5.55
C LEU A 180 26.14 12.55 -5.95
N LEU A 181 26.21 12.27 -7.26
CA LEU A 181 26.62 10.97 -7.78
C LEU A 181 28.08 10.66 -7.44
N GLN A 182 28.97 11.62 -7.62
CA GLN A 182 30.40 11.49 -7.31
C GLN A 182 30.63 11.22 -5.82
N GLU A 183 30.00 11.99 -4.93
CA GLU A 183 30.12 11.79 -3.48
C GLU A 183 29.51 10.46 -3.03
N SER A 184 28.39 10.05 -3.64
CA SER A 184 27.75 8.76 -3.33
C SER A 184 28.59 7.58 -3.80
N ALA A 185 29.27 7.69 -4.95
CA ALA A 185 30.07 6.62 -5.54
C ALA A 185 31.24 6.18 -4.65
N GLY A 186 31.78 7.09 -3.82
CA GLY A 186 32.80 6.75 -2.82
C GLY A 186 32.36 5.70 -1.79
N ASN A 187 31.03 5.53 -1.60
CA ASN A 187 30.44 4.60 -0.64
C ASN A 187 29.66 3.46 -1.33
N PHE A 188 29.93 3.19 -2.62
CA PHE A 188 29.13 2.28 -3.44
C PHE A 188 28.96 0.88 -2.82
N GLU A 189 30.05 0.25 -2.37
CA GLU A 189 30.04 -1.12 -1.83
C GLU A 189 29.11 -1.25 -0.60
N VAL A 190 29.23 -0.31 0.34
CA VAL A 190 28.42 -0.28 1.56
C VAL A 190 26.96 0.03 1.23
N ALA A 191 26.74 1.01 0.34
CA ALA A 191 25.40 1.37 -0.12
C ALA A 191 24.73 0.19 -0.84
N PHE A 192 25.45 -0.56 -1.67
CA PHE A 192 24.96 -1.74 -2.39
C PHE A 192 24.54 -2.85 -1.42
N LYS A 193 25.41 -3.22 -0.48
CA LYS A 193 25.10 -4.25 0.53
C LYS A 193 23.88 -3.87 1.35
N THR A 194 23.85 -2.63 1.84
CA THR A 194 22.75 -2.11 2.64
C THR A 194 21.45 -2.06 1.83
N PHE A 195 21.51 -1.61 0.58
CA PHE A 195 20.36 -1.55 -0.33
C PHE A 195 19.77 -2.94 -0.56
N TYR A 196 20.61 -3.94 -0.84
CA TYR A 196 20.19 -5.31 -1.07
C TYR A 196 19.62 -5.99 0.21
N GLN A 197 20.14 -5.62 1.39
CA GLN A 197 19.66 -6.09 2.69
C GLN A 197 18.33 -5.45 3.12
N ILE A 198 18.13 -4.16 2.86
CA ILE A 198 16.92 -3.45 3.26
C ILE A 198 15.78 -3.71 2.27
N PHE A 199 16.06 -3.67 0.97
CA PHE A 199 15.04 -3.75 -0.07
C PHE A 199 14.99 -5.12 -0.72
N PRO A 200 13.78 -5.68 -0.96
CA PRO A 200 13.66 -7.04 -1.49
C PRO A 200 13.84 -7.12 -3.02
N TYR A 201 14.10 -6.03 -3.74
CA TYR A 201 14.04 -6.00 -5.22
C TYR A 201 14.95 -7.07 -5.88
N GLY A 202 16.25 -7.05 -5.57
CA GLY A 202 17.22 -8.00 -6.13
C GLY A 202 17.03 -9.41 -5.57
N ARG A 203 16.91 -9.55 -4.24
CA ARG A 203 16.70 -10.84 -3.57
C ARG A 203 15.49 -11.60 -4.11
N PHE A 204 14.38 -10.90 -4.31
CA PHE A 204 13.16 -11.48 -4.85
C PHE A 204 13.36 -12.01 -6.28
N ALA A 205 13.97 -11.20 -7.16
CA ALA A 205 14.23 -11.59 -8.55
C ALA A 205 15.20 -12.79 -8.63
N HIS A 206 16.30 -12.72 -7.88
CA HIS A 206 17.31 -13.80 -7.81
C HIS A 206 16.73 -15.09 -7.24
N PHE A 207 15.92 -15.00 -6.18
CA PHE A 207 15.21 -16.17 -5.63
C PHE A 207 14.28 -16.78 -6.67
N ALA A 208 13.48 -15.97 -7.37
CA ALA A 208 12.54 -16.47 -8.36
C ALA A 208 13.25 -17.21 -9.50
N ALA A 209 14.34 -16.64 -10.02
CA ALA A 209 15.14 -17.26 -11.07
C ALA A 209 15.84 -18.54 -10.60
N ASN A 210 16.55 -18.50 -9.47
CA ASN A 210 17.25 -19.68 -8.96
C ASN A 210 16.27 -20.82 -8.64
N SER A 211 15.12 -20.49 -8.06
CA SER A 211 14.04 -21.44 -7.79
C SER A 211 13.54 -22.11 -9.08
N ALA A 212 13.30 -21.32 -10.13
CA ALA A 212 12.85 -21.83 -11.42
C ALA A 212 13.90 -22.74 -12.08
N ILE A 213 15.19 -22.36 -11.99
CA ILE A 213 16.31 -23.18 -12.49
C ILE A 213 16.36 -24.53 -11.77
N LEU A 214 16.30 -24.53 -10.44
CA LEU A 214 16.37 -25.75 -9.64
C LEU A 214 15.15 -26.66 -9.83
N GLU A 215 13.96 -26.07 -10.01
CA GLU A 215 12.70 -26.82 -10.22
C GLU A 215 12.63 -27.45 -11.61
N ALA A 216 13.12 -26.77 -12.65
CA ALA A 216 13.08 -27.27 -14.02
C ALA A 216 14.17 -28.30 -14.35
N MET A 217 15.24 -28.35 -13.55
CA MET A 217 16.34 -29.28 -13.77
C MET A 217 15.97 -30.71 -13.32
N PRO A 218 16.17 -31.74 -14.15
CA PRO A 218 15.86 -33.12 -13.79
C PRO A 218 16.88 -33.73 -12.79
N ASN A 219 16.44 -34.72 -12.01
CA ASN A 219 17.26 -35.35 -10.96
C ASN A 219 18.36 -36.29 -11.51
N ASN A 220 18.18 -36.85 -12.70
CA ASN A 220 19.11 -37.77 -13.34
C ASN A 220 20.28 -37.02 -14.02
N SER A 221 21.21 -36.55 -13.19
CA SER A 221 22.61 -36.20 -13.48
C SER A 221 22.95 -35.71 -14.90
N ASN A 222 22.73 -34.41 -15.13
CA ASN A 222 23.42 -33.62 -16.14
C ASN A 222 24.11 -32.44 -15.42
N PRO A 223 25.35 -32.06 -15.78
CA PRO A 223 25.95 -30.83 -15.29
C PRO A 223 25.07 -29.61 -15.63
N LEU A 224 24.97 -28.65 -14.72
CA LEU A 224 24.26 -27.40 -14.96
C LEU A 224 25.22 -26.40 -15.60
N HIS A 225 24.87 -25.89 -16.78
CA HIS A 225 25.59 -24.79 -17.42
C HIS A 225 24.70 -23.55 -17.43
N ILE A 226 25.09 -22.57 -16.64
CA ILE A 226 24.44 -21.28 -16.51
C ILE A 226 25.15 -20.28 -17.43
N VAL A 227 24.37 -19.57 -18.23
CA VAL A 227 24.82 -18.45 -19.05
C VAL A 227 24.12 -17.20 -18.52
N ASP A 228 24.88 -16.33 -17.86
CA ASP A 228 24.37 -15.13 -17.22
C ASP A 228 24.68 -13.89 -18.07
N PHE A 229 23.64 -13.10 -18.35
CA PHE A 229 23.75 -11.92 -19.18
C PHE A 229 24.52 -10.77 -18.53
N ASP A 230 24.45 -10.58 -17.21
CA ASP A 230 25.15 -9.54 -16.44
C ASP A 230 25.38 -10.01 -15.00
N ILE A 231 26.54 -10.62 -14.77
CA ILE A 231 26.85 -11.29 -13.49
C ILE A 231 27.01 -10.28 -12.34
N GLY A 232 27.33 -9.01 -12.62
CA GLY A 232 27.61 -7.98 -11.63
C GLY A 232 28.56 -8.44 -10.51
N SER A 233 28.12 -8.30 -9.26
CA SER A 233 28.84 -8.78 -8.07
C SER A 233 28.76 -10.29 -7.83
N GLY A 234 27.99 -11.02 -8.65
CA GLY A 234 27.76 -12.45 -8.50
C GLY A 234 26.78 -12.83 -7.39
N ILE A 235 26.17 -11.87 -6.67
CA ILE A 235 25.35 -12.12 -5.47
C ILE A 235 24.14 -13.05 -5.68
N GLN A 236 23.70 -13.25 -6.92
CA GLN A 236 22.64 -14.21 -7.25
C GLN A 236 23.08 -15.67 -7.02
N TRP A 237 24.34 -15.99 -7.30
CA TRP A 237 24.78 -17.37 -7.52
C TRP A 237 25.17 -18.20 -6.29
N PRO A 238 25.67 -17.64 -5.17
CA PRO A 238 26.08 -18.47 -4.03
C PRO A 238 24.99 -19.39 -3.49
N PRO A 239 23.71 -18.97 -3.33
CA PRO A 239 22.66 -19.90 -2.91
C PRO A 239 22.48 -21.08 -3.88
N LEU A 240 22.50 -20.81 -5.18
CA LEU A 240 22.38 -21.89 -6.16
C LEU A 240 23.59 -22.84 -6.10
N ILE A 241 24.81 -22.31 -5.93
CA ILE A 241 26.04 -23.11 -5.76
C ILE A 241 25.90 -24.04 -4.55
N GLU A 242 25.42 -23.55 -3.42
CA GLU A 242 25.19 -24.35 -2.20
C GLU A 242 24.18 -25.48 -2.44
N ALA A 243 23.04 -25.15 -3.07
CA ALA A 243 22.02 -26.14 -3.39
C ALA A 243 22.55 -27.24 -4.34
N MET A 244 23.37 -26.86 -5.32
CA MET A 244 23.98 -27.79 -6.27
C MET A 244 25.08 -28.65 -5.63
N ALA A 245 25.84 -28.09 -4.68
CA ALA A 245 26.84 -28.81 -3.90
C ALA A 245 26.19 -29.90 -3.05
N MET A 246 25.07 -29.60 -2.38
CA MET A 246 24.27 -30.57 -1.62
C MET A 246 23.72 -31.71 -2.49
N GLN A 247 23.45 -31.44 -3.77
CA GLN A 247 23.03 -32.46 -4.74
C GLN A 247 24.20 -33.21 -5.40
N HIS A 248 25.45 -32.92 -5.01
CA HIS A 248 26.67 -33.46 -5.62
C HIS A 248 26.74 -33.26 -7.15
N LYS A 249 26.21 -32.12 -7.63
CA LYS A 249 26.21 -31.76 -9.05
C LYS A 249 27.33 -30.78 -9.38
N THR A 250 27.77 -30.79 -10.64
CA THR A 250 28.75 -29.84 -11.16
C THR A 250 28.06 -28.63 -11.81
N VAL A 251 28.68 -27.46 -11.67
CA VAL A 251 28.18 -26.20 -12.23
C VAL A 251 29.25 -25.54 -13.09
N ARG A 252 28.85 -25.14 -14.30
CA ARG A 252 29.59 -24.21 -15.16
C ARG A 252 28.80 -22.92 -15.22
N LEU A 253 29.49 -21.79 -15.12
CA LEU A 253 28.91 -20.45 -15.21
C LEU A 253 29.68 -19.66 -16.27
N THR A 254 28.95 -19.08 -17.22
CA THR A 254 29.49 -18.22 -18.26
C THR A 254 28.87 -16.84 -18.10
N SER A 255 29.69 -15.83 -17.86
CA SER A 255 29.27 -14.43 -17.90
C SER A 255 29.37 -13.92 -19.33
N ILE A 256 28.35 -13.18 -19.78
CA ILE A 256 28.40 -12.49 -21.07
C ILE A 256 29.19 -11.20 -20.92
N ARG A 257 30.05 -10.92 -21.90
CA ARG A 257 30.73 -9.64 -22.06
C ARG A 257 30.07 -8.84 -23.15
N TRP A 258 29.75 -7.58 -22.86
CA TRP A 258 29.19 -6.64 -23.84
C TRP A 258 30.11 -5.41 -24.01
N GLY A 259 30.68 -5.24 -25.22
CA GLY A 259 31.28 -3.98 -25.73
C GLY A 259 32.55 -3.42 -25.05
N GLU A 260 33.32 -2.58 -25.77
CA GLU A 260 34.61 -1.99 -25.34
C GLU A 260 34.48 -0.96 -24.20
N GLU A 261 35.59 -0.78 -23.46
CA GLU A 261 35.84 -0.01 -22.22
C GLU A 261 35.45 1.50 -22.20
N GLY A 262 34.55 1.97 -23.07
CA GLY A 262 34.36 3.39 -23.37
C GLY A 262 33.22 4.14 -22.67
N TYR A 263 32.22 3.48 -22.07
CA TYR A 263 31.12 4.20 -21.40
C TYR A 263 30.63 3.44 -20.17
N GLY A 264 30.98 3.95 -18.99
CA GLY A 264 30.56 3.44 -17.68
C GLY A 264 31.38 2.26 -17.20
N HIS A 265 32.39 2.49 -16.36
CA HIS A 265 33.05 1.40 -15.65
C HIS A 265 32.02 0.70 -14.75
N SER A 266 31.71 -0.57 -15.03
CA SER A 266 31.06 -1.42 -14.05
C SER A 266 31.85 -1.33 -12.74
N PRO A 267 31.22 -1.07 -11.59
CA PRO A 267 31.92 -1.09 -10.31
C PRO A 267 32.48 -2.47 -9.99
N TRP A 268 31.96 -3.51 -10.66
CA TRP A 268 32.40 -4.90 -10.52
C TRP A 268 33.33 -5.30 -11.65
N ARG A 269 34.52 -5.81 -11.30
CA ARG A 269 35.45 -6.44 -12.23
C ARG A 269 35.21 -7.94 -12.27
N PHE A 270 35.13 -8.50 -13.48
CA PHE A 270 34.86 -9.93 -13.67
C PHE A 270 35.81 -10.84 -12.86
N ASN A 271 37.11 -10.52 -12.83
CA ASN A 271 38.10 -11.32 -12.11
C ASN A 271 37.86 -11.37 -10.59
N ASP A 272 37.40 -10.28 -9.99
CA ASP A 272 37.13 -10.20 -8.56
C ASP A 272 35.89 -11.03 -8.22
N THR A 273 34.80 -10.83 -8.98
CA THR A 273 33.58 -11.65 -8.89
C THR A 273 33.88 -13.14 -9.10
N LYS A 274 34.75 -13.47 -10.07
CA LYS A 274 35.15 -14.84 -10.36
C LYS A 274 35.90 -15.49 -9.21
N MET A 275 36.85 -14.77 -8.62
CA MET A 275 37.60 -15.25 -7.47
C MET A 275 36.65 -15.54 -6.30
N GLN A 276 35.75 -14.60 -6.00
CA GLN A 276 34.79 -14.70 -4.91
C GLN A 276 33.85 -15.91 -5.05
N LEU A 277 33.25 -16.11 -6.23
CA LEU A 277 32.37 -17.25 -6.49
C LEU A 277 33.10 -18.59 -6.48
N CYS A 278 34.33 -18.64 -7.01
CA CYS A 278 35.15 -19.84 -6.99
C CYS A 278 35.62 -20.20 -5.58
N ASP A 279 35.95 -19.21 -4.74
CA ASP A 279 36.31 -19.41 -3.35
C ASP A 279 35.11 -19.93 -2.54
N HIS A 280 33.92 -19.35 -2.77
CA HIS A 280 32.67 -19.85 -2.17
C HIS A 280 32.35 -21.28 -2.63
N ALA A 281 32.43 -21.59 -3.92
CA ALA A 281 32.19 -22.96 -4.39
C ALA A 281 33.17 -23.98 -3.78
N ARG A 282 34.45 -23.60 -3.62
CA ARG A 282 35.47 -24.44 -2.98
C ARG A 282 35.17 -24.73 -1.51
N SER A 283 34.60 -23.78 -0.75
CA SER A 283 34.24 -24.01 0.66
C SER A 283 33.12 -25.05 0.82
N PHE A 284 32.29 -25.25 -0.22
CA PHE A 284 31.26 -26.29 -0.28
C PHE A 284 31.68 -27.55 -1.06
N GLY A 285 32.95 -27.67 -1.45
CA GLY A 285 33.46 -28.84 -2.18
C GLY A 285 32.98 -28.96 -3.63
N LEU A 286 32.44 -27.88 -4.21
CA LEU A 286 31.96 -27.84 -5.59
C LEU A 286 33.03 -27.27 -6.52
N ASN A 287 33.32 -27.97 -7.62
CA ASN A 287 34.24 -27.49 -8.65
C ASN A 287 33.50 -26.59 -9.66
N LEU A 288 33.49 -25.29 -9.40
CA LEU A 288 32.88 -24.28 -10.25
C LEU A 288 33.83 -23.89 -11.40
N LYS A 289 33.35 -24.00 -12.64
CA LYS A 289 34.03 -23.44 -13.82
C LYS A 289 33.38 -22.12 -14.20
N LEU A 290 34.11 -21.01 -14.07
CA LEU A 290 33.62 -19.67 -14.40
C LEU A 290 34.47 -19.00 -15.48
N GLU A 291 33.81 -18.62 -16.59
CA GLU A 291 34.42 -18.03 -17.78
C GLU A 291 33.61 -16.81 -18.26
N GLU A 292 34.26 -15.94 -19.02
CA GLU A 292 33.63 -14.77 -19.65
C GLU A 292 33.70 -14.92 -21.17
N MET A 293 32.61 -14.61 -21.87
CA MET A 293 32.48 -14.79 -23.32
C MET A 293 31.65 -13.68 -23.97
N GLY A 294 31.97 -13.30 -25.21
CA GLY A 294 31.07 -12.47 -26.00
C GLY A 294 29.82 -13.24 -26.45
N ILE A 295 28.75 -12.52 -26.80
CA ILE A 295 27.52 -13.13 -27.35
C ILE A 295 27.82 -13.94 -28.63
N GLU A 296 28.71 -13.44 -29.47
CA GLU A 296 29.15 -14.13 -30.70
C GLU A 296 29.99 -15.38 -30.38
N ASP A 297 30.87 -15.31 -29.39
CA ASP A 297 31.69 -16.44 -28.94
C ASP A 297 30.84 -17.55 -28.35
N LEU A 298 29.79 -17.19 -27.60
CA LEU A 298 28.82 -18.13 -27.04
C LEU A 298 28.13 -18.94 -28.15
N ALA A 299 27.65 -18.26 -29.19
CA ALA A 299 27.02 -18.91 -30.34
C ALA A 299 27.99 -19.89 -31.02
N ASN A 300 29.25 -19.47 -31.20
CA ASN A 300 30.31 -20.28 -31.80
C ASN A 300 30.72 -21.48 -30.93
N GLU A 301 30.86 -21.32 -29.62
CA GLU A 301 31.26 -22.41 -28.72
C GLU A 301 30.22 -23.52 -28.68
N LEU A 302 28.94 -23.14 -28.65
CA LEU A 302 27.85 -24.11 -28.64
C LEU A 302 27.70 -24.81 -30.00
N ASP A 303 27.99 -24.12 -31.11
CA ASP A 303 28.14 -24.76 -32.43
C ASP A 303 29.28 -25.77 -32.48
N ARG A 304 30.38 -25.54 -31.75
CA ARG A 304 31.47 -26.51 -31.60
C ARG A 304 31.07 -27.69 -30.72
N MET A 305 30.25 -27.48 -29.69
CA MET A 305 29.69 -28.57 -28.88
C MET A 305 28.77 -29.49 -29.71
N LYS A 306 28.02 -28.95 -30.69
CA LYS A 306 27.22 -29.75 -31.63
C LYS A 306 28.08 -30.74 -32.43
N LYS A 307 29.24 -30.30 -32.94
CA LYS A 307 30.16 -31.13 -33.73
C LYS A 307 30.82 -32.25 -32.92
N ARG A 308 30.84 -32.14 -31.58
CA ARG A 308 31.45 -33.12 -30.67
C ARG A 308 30.46 -34.18 -30.13
N GLY A 309 29.21 -34.22 -30.62
CA GLY A 309 28.24 -35.25 -30.25
C GLY A 309 27.17 -34.83 -29.21
N GLY A 310 26.88 -33.53 -29.12
CA GLY A 310 25.85 -32.97 -28.24
C GLY A 310 26.35 -32.71 -26.81
N SER A 311 25.95 -31.59 -26.22
CA SER A 311 26.21 -31.34 -24.80
C SER A 311 25.23 -32.15 -23.95
N ARG A 312 25.75 -32.90 -22.97
CA ARG A 312 24.94 -33.52 -21.90
C ARG A 312 24.58 -32.51 -20.81
N GLU A 313 24.90 -31.23 -20.98
CA GLU A 313 24.64 -30.21 -19.96
C GLU A 313 23.19 -29.72 -20.06
N TRP A 314 22.63 -29.35 -18.91
CA TRP A 314 21.34 -28.68 -18.84
C TRP A 314 21.57 -27.17 -18.79
N LEU A 315 20.94 -26.43 -19.71
CA LEU A 315 21.24 -25.02 -19.93
C LEU A 315 20.30 -24.10 -19.14
N ALA A 316 20.85 -23.13 -18.42
CA ALA A 316 20.08 -22.05 -17.81
C ALA A 316 20.56 -20.70 -18.34
N PHE A 317 19.71 -20.00 -19.10
CA PHE A 317 19.99 -18.63 -19.52
C PHE A 317 19.34 -17.67 -18.53
N ASN A 318 20.15 -16.89 -17.81
CA ASN A 318 19.69 -15.91 -16.83
C ASN A 318 19.84 -14.49 -17.37
N CYS A 319 18.75 -13.73 -17.38
CA CYS A 319 18.73 -12.35 -17.85
C CYS A 319 18.04 -11.46 -16.83
N MET A 320 18.83 -10.78 -15.99
CA MET A 320 18.34 -9.76 -15.06
C MET A 320 18.56 -8.39 -15.69
N VAL A 321 17.51 -7.56 -15.77
CA VAL A 321 17.56 -6.25 -16.44
C VAL A 321 16.81 -5.22 -15.61
N GLY A 322 17.40 -4.04 -15.44
CA GLY A 322 16.75 -2.89 -14.80
C GLY A 322 16.39 -3.06 -13.34
N LEU A 323 16.95 -4.06 -12.65
CA LEU A 323 16.79 -4.16 -11.21
C LEU A 323 17.56 -3.00 -10.56
N PRO A 324 16.99 -2.28 -9.57
CA PRO A 324 17.61 -1.10 -8.98
C PRO A 324 19.09 -1.24 -8.58
N HIS A 325 19.46 -2.36 -7.96
CA HIS A 325 20.83 -2.63 -7.51
C HIS A 325 21.85 -2.87 -8.64
N MET A 326 21.40 -3.07 -9.89
CA MET A 326 22.27 -3.28 -11.05
C MET A 326 22.77 -1.97 -11.68
N GLY A 327 22.26 -0.82 -11.24
CA GLY A 327 22.67 0.49 -11.74
C GLY A 327 22.04 0.84 -13.09
N GLU A 328 22.84 1.39 -14.00
CA GLU A 328 22.36 1.87 -15.31
C GLU A 328 21.79 0.77 -16.20
N ASN A 329 20.63 1.08 -16.79
CA ASN A 329 19.95 0.21 -17.74
C ASN A 329 20.81 -0.15 -18.94
N LYS A 330 20.99 -1.45 -19.16
CA LYS A 330 21.69 -2.00 -20.32
C LYS A 330 20.86 -1.81 -21.59
N ASN A 331 21.56 -1.70 -22.72
CA ASN A 331 20.94 -1.51 -24.02
C ASN A 331 19.99 -2.68 -24.37
N GLN A 332 18.71 -2.38 -24.58
CA GLN A 332 17.68 -3.36 -24.91
C GLN A 332 18.03 -4.20 -26.15
N LYS A 333 18.76 -3.64 -27.11
CA LYS A 333 19.22 -4.39 -28.30
C LYS A 333 20.14 -5.55 -27.92
N LEU A 334 21.02 -5.37 -26.94
CA LEU A 334 21.91 -6.43 -26.46
C LEU A 334 21.15 -7.51 -25.70
N VAL A 335 20.18 -7.11 -24.87
CA VAL A 335 19.27 -8.02 -24.17
C VAL A 335 18.51 -8.88 -25.17
N ASN A 336 17.93 -8.27 -26.20
CA ASN A 336 17.19 -8.97 -27.25
C ASN A 336 18.10 -9.93 -28.02
N SER A 337 19.31 -9.50 -28.43
CA SER A 337 20.29 -10.37 -29.09
C SER A 337 20.66 -11.59 -28.23
N PHE A 338 20.87 -11.40 -26.92
CA PHE A 338 21.14 -12.48 -25.99
C PHE A 338 19.96 -13.47 -25.90
N LEU A 339 18.74 -12.95 -25.74
CA LEU A 339 17.53 -13.77 -25.66
C LEU A 339 17.27 -14.53 -26.97
N ASP A 340 17.57 -13.94 -28.12
CA ASP A 340 17.43 -14.61 -29.42
C ASP A 340 18.43 -15.76 -29.56
N VAL A 341 19.69 -15.55 -29.15
CA VAL A 341 20.69 -16.62 -29.09
C VAL A 341 20.23 -17.73 -28.12
N ALA A 342 19.75 -17.37 -26.93
CA ALA A 342 19.23 -18.31 -25.95
C ALA A 342 18.04 -19.15 -26.49
N LYS A 343 17.06 -18.50 -27.14
CA LYS A 343 15.91 -19.18 -27.78
C LYS A 343 16.36 -20.15 -28.87
N GLN A 344 17.27 -19.72 -29.74
CA GLN A 344 17.81 -20.57 -30.81
C GLN A 344 18.54 -21.80 -30.26
N LEU A 345 19.22 -21.65 -29.12
CA LEU A 345 19.95 -22.72 -28.46
C LEU A 345 19.00 -23.69 -27.74
N LEU A 346 17.99 -23.19 -27.03
CA LEU A 346 17.01 -24.02 -26.33
C LEU A 346 16.03 -24.72 -27.27
N ALA A 347 15.85 -24.25 -28.51
CA ALA A 347 15.08 -24.97 -29.52
C ALA A 347 15.60 -26.40 -29.79
N ARG A 348 16.85 -26.70 -29.38
CA ARG A 348 17.50 -28.00 -29.62
C ARG A 348 18.17 -28.62 -28.38
N ASN A 349 18.06 -27.97 -27.22
CA ASN A 349 18.68 -28.40 -25.96
C ASN A 349 17.68 -28.32 -24.81
N ARG A 350 17.89 -29.11 -23.76
CA ARG A 350 17.08 -29.00 -22.54
C ARG A 350 17.58 -27.85 -21.68
N GLY A 351 16.67 -26.99 -21.26
CA GLY A 351 17.04 -25.86 -20.43
C GLY A 351 15.89 -24.91 -20.15
N ILE A 352 16.23 -23.77 -19.54
CA ILE A 352 15.30 -22.72 -19.15
C ILE A 352 15.87 -21.34 -19.50
N ILE A 353 14.99 -20.37 -19.70
CA ILE A 353 15.33 -18.94 -19.65
C ILE A 353 14.64 -18.33 -18.43
N THR A 354 15.41 -17.67 -17.57
CA THR A 354 14.88 -16.84 -16.48
C THR A 354 15.06 -15.37 -16.82
N LEU A 355 13.99 -14.59 -16.70
CA LEU A 355 13.97 -13.16 -16.97
C LEU A 355 13.53 -12.39 -15.73
N GLY A 356 14.35 -11.45 -15.28
CA GLY A 356 13.98 -10.47 -14.26
C GLY A 356 13.87 -9.08 -14.90
N ASP A 357 12.67 -8.50 -14.89
CA ASP A 357 12.39 -7.16 -15.41
C ASP A 357 12.13 -6.19 -14.25
N GLY A 358 13.11 -5.34 -13.96
CA GLY A 358 13.00 -4.29 -12.96
C GLY A 358 12.44 -2.97 -13.47
N ASP A 359 12.34 -2.75 -14.78
CA ASP A 359 11.93 -1.49 -15.42
C ASP A 359 10.44 -1.44 -15.80
N ALA A 360 9.69 -2.49 -15.47
CA ALA A 360 8.31 -2.72 -15.89
C ALA A 360 8.11 -2.65 -17.43
N CYS A 361 9.15 -2.99 -18.20
CA CYS A 361 9.13 -2.95 -19.66
C CYS A 361 8.04 -3.85 -20.23
N GLU A 362 7.97 -5.10 -19.75
CA GLU A 362 6.98 -6.08 -20.20
C GLU A 362 5.55 -5.66 -19.86
N LYS A 363 5.36 -4.99 -18.72
CA LYS A 363 4.04 -4.51 -18.30
C LYS A 363 3.56 -3.32 -19.12
N LEU A 364 4.50 -2.47 -19.55
CA LEU A 364 4.20 -1.25 -20.31
C LEU A 364 4.26 -1.49 -21.82
N LYS A 365 4.61 -2.69 -22.27
CA LYS A 365 4.78 -3.02 -23.68
C LYS A 365 3.55 -2.83 -24.53
N ASP A 366 2.34 -2.77 -23.95
CA ASP A 366 1.06 -2.57 -24.65
C ASP A 366 0.50 -1.14 -24.50
N SER A 367 1.33 -0.19 -24.06
CA SER A 367 0.92 1.21 -23.91
C SER A 367 0.46 1.81 -25.25
N PRO A 368 -0.69 2.53 -25.29
CA PRO A 368 -1.27 3.07 -26.52
C PRO A 368 -0.44 4.20 -27.15
N GLY A 369 0.42 4.86 -26.37
CA GLY A 369 1.20 6.01 -26.78
C GLY A 369 2.31 6.32 -25.77
N PHE A 370 3.21 7.26 -26.11
CA PHE A 370 4.34 7.61 -25.25
C PHE A 370 3.88 8.24 -23.93
N GLY A 371 2.83 9.08 -23.91
CA GLY A 371 2.30 9.68 -22.69
C GLY A 371 1.77 8.63 -21.71
N ALA A 372 1.11 7.58 -22.21
CA ALA A 372 0.69 6.44 -21.39
C ALA A 372 1.88 5.64 -20.85
N PHE A 373 2.89 5.39 -21.68
CA PHE A 373 4.14 4.74 -21.28
C PHE A 373 4.89 5.56 -20.21
N PHE A 374 5.01 6.87 -20.42
CA PHE A 374 5.64 7.81 -19.49
C PHE A 374 4.93 7.84 -18.14
N ASN A 375 3.60 7.90 -18.11
CA ASN A 375 2.82 7.83 -16.87
C ASN A 375 2.98 6.48 -16.17
N GLY A 376 3.12 5.39 -16.93
CA GLY A 376 3.48 4.08 -16.43
C GLY A 376 4.84 4.07 -15.74
N GLN A 377 5.86 4.63 -16.39
CA GLN A 377 7.21 4.77 -15.85
C GLN A 377 7.25 5.66 -14.60
N LEU A 378 6.51 6.77 -14.60
CA LEU A 378 6.37 7.66 -13.44
C LEU A 378 5.73 6.91 -12.27
N SER A 379 4.67 6.13 -12.52
CA SER A 379 3.99 5.34 -11.49
C SER A 379 4.89 4.22 -10.93
N HIS A 380 5.71 3.60 -11.78
CA HIS A 380 6.67 2.57 -11.40
C HIS A 380 7.78 3.13 -10.50
N HIS A 381 8.47 4.19 -10.95
CA HIS A 381 9.54 4.81 -10.18
C HIS A 381 9.02 5.47 -8.89
N ARG A 382 7.80 6.03 -8.92
CA ARG A 382 7.12 6.49 -7.71
C ARG A 382 6.95 5.39 -6.68
N ALA A 383 6.54 4.19 -7.10
CA ALA A 383 6.39 3.07 -6.17
C ALA A 383 7.73 2.69 -5.52
N ILE A 384 8.83 2.66 -6.30
CA ILE A 384 10.19 2.35 -5.80
C ILE A 384 10.68 3.43 -4.83
N THR A 385 10.53 4.71 -5.18
CA THR A 385 10.97 5.82 -4.32
C THR A 385 10.14 5.89 -3.03
N GLU A 386 8.82 5.67 -3.08
CA GLU A 386 7.97 5.59 -1.89
C GLU A 386 8.33 4.38 -1.01
N SER A 387 8.68 3.25 -1.61
CA SER A 387 9.07 2.06 -0.86
C SER A 387 10.44 2.20 -0.22
N MET A 388 11.36 2.93 -0.86
CA MET A 388 12.64 3.33 -0.25
C MET A 388 12.46 4.27 0.93
N GLU A 389 11.64 5.31 0.77
CA GLU A 389 11.33 6.26 1.84
C GLU A 389 10.67 5.58 3.05
N SER A 390 9.83 4.57 2.82
CA SER A 390 9.22 3.79 3.90
C SER A 390 10.20 2.85 4.61
N GLY A 391 11.28 2.45 3.96
CA GLY A 391 12.28 1.52 4.51
C GLY A 391 13.43 2.20 5.25
N ILE A 392 13.61 3.51 5.09
CA ILE A 392 14.71 4.28 5.69
C ILE A 392 14.16 5.26 6.73
N ALA A 393 14.79 5.34 7.90
CA ALA A 393 14.37 6.26 8.95
C ALA A 393 14.56 7.72 8.51
N LYS A 394 13.64 8.62 8.90
CA LYS A 394 13.64 10.02 8.48
C LYS A 394 14.92 10.81 8.76
N HIS A 395 15.67 10.42 9.80
CA HIS A 395 16.93 11.06 10.15
C HIS A 395 18.11 10.64 9.25
N LEU A 396 17.96 9.58 8.46
CA LEU A 396 18.97 9.05 7.52
C LEU A 396 18.71 9.55 6.09
N VAL A 397 18.36 10.83 5.95
CA VAL A 397 18.03 11.41 4.64
C VAL A 397 19.21 11.35 3.67
N GLN A 398 20.45 11.52 4.16
CA GLN A 398 21.65 11.41 3.33
C GLN A 398 21.86 9.99 2.79
N ALA A 399 21.62 8.96 3.62
CA ALA A 399 21.71 7.57 3.20
C ALA A 399 20.68 7.23 2.11
N ARG A 400 19.43 7.69 2.29
CA ARG A 400 18.38 7.58 1.27
C ARG A 400 18.80 8.26 -0.02
N MET A 401 19.27 9.51 0.06
CA MET A 401 19.71 10.27 -1.11
C MET A 401 20.83 9.56 -1.85
N ALA A 402 21.87 9.10 -1.14
CA ALA A 402 22.98 8.38 -1.76
C ALA A 402 22.51 7.10 -2.48
N MET A 403 21.64 6.30 -1.84
CA MET A 403 21.06 5.11 -2.47
C MET A 403 20.20 5.44 -3.69
N GLU A 404 19.38 6.49 -3.62
CA GLU A 404 18.56 6.92 -4.75
C GLU A 404 19.42 7.42 -5.91
N CYS A 405 20.45 8.21 -5.63
CA CYS A 405 21.40 8.68 -6.64
C CYS A 405 22.15 7.54 -7.32
N LEU A 406 22.56 6.50 -6.58
CA LEU A 406 23.32 5.37 -7.11
C LEU A 406 22.46 4.34 -7.86
N PHE A 407 21.26 4.03 -7.36
CA PHE A 407 20.52 2.85 -7.79
C PHE A 407 19.20 3.17 -8.52
N ILE A 408 18.60 4.33 -8.28
CA ILE A 408 17.29 4.69 -8.87
C ILE A 408 17.43 5.78 -9.93
N GLY A 409 18.15 6.85 -9.60
CA GLY A 409 18.35 8.02 -10.44
C GLY A 409 18.87 7.70 -11.85
N PRO A 410 19.83 6.77 -12.04
CA PRO A 410 20.31 6.40 -13.37
C PRO A 410 19.22 5.84 -14.29
N ASN A 411 18.16 5.26 -13.71
CA ASN A 411 17.05 4.66 -14.46
C ASN A 411 15.88 5.64 -14.71
N ILE A 412 15.94 6.84 -14.13
CA ILE A 412 14.97 7.93 -14.35
C ILE A 412 15.54 8.92 -15.38
N CYS A 413 15.20 8.72 -16.65
CA CYS A 413 15.59 9.64 -17.73
C CYS A 413 14.51 9.69 -18.81
N ALA A 414 13.92 10.86 -19.02
CA ALA A 414 12.85 11.04 -20.00
C ALA A 414 13.28 10.67 -21.43
N HIS A 415 14.51 11.01 -21.82
CA HIS A 415 15.02 10.68 -23.15
C HIS A 415 15.26 9.18 -23.31
N ALA A 416 15.82 8.52 -22.30
CA ALA A 416 16.02 7.07 -22.30
C ALA A 416 14.67 6.32 -22.34
N TRP A 417 13.67 6.79 -21.60
CA TRP A 417 12.32 6.23 -21.64
C TRP A 417 11.66 6.38 -23.01
N PHE A 418 11.88 7.52 -23.69
CA PHE A 418 11.38 7.74 -25.05
C PHE A 418 12.02 6.78 -26.05
N GLN A 419 13.36 6.70 -26.05
CA GLN A 419 14.09 5.75 -26.91
C GLN A 419 13.67 4.30 -26.65
N LYS A 420 13.44 3.93 -25.38
CA LYS A 420 12.97 2.59 -25.00
C LYS A 420 11.57 2.31 -25.54
N TRP A 421 10.66 3.27 -25.43
CA TRP A 421 9.30 3.16 -25.99
C TRP A 421 9.30 3.00 -27.52
N GLU A 422 10.12 3.77 -28.23
CA GLU A 422 10.29 3.63 -29.69
C GLU A 422 10.76 2.22 -30.06
N GLN A 423 11.80 1.72 -29.38
CA GLN A 423 12.35 0.38 -29.63
C GLN A 423 11.33 -0.74 -29.34
N VAL A 424 10.55 -0.62 -28.27
CA VAL A 424 9.48 -1.58 -27.94
C VAL A 424 8.39 -1.55 -29.02
N ASN A 425 7.99 -0.38 -29.49
CA ASN A 425 7.01 -0.26 -30.57
C ASN A 425 7.51 -0.83 -31.90
N GLU A 426 8.78 -0.64 -32.25
CA GLU A 426 9.39 -1.21 -33.46
C GLU A 426 9.42 -2.75 -33.43
N THR A 427 9.69 -3.33 -32.26
CA THR A 427 9.79 -4.79 -32.07
C THR A 427 8.43 -5.51 -31.98
N ARG A 428 7.32 -4.79 -31.68
CA ARG A 428 5.93 -5.33 -31.73
C ARG A 428 5.57 -5.93 -33.11
N HIS A 429 6.26 -5.52 -34.18
CA HIS A 429 5.98 -5.96 -35.54
C HIS A 429 6.76 -7.22 -35.98
N PHE A 430 7.69 -7.73 -35.18
CA PHE A 430 8.63 -8.79 -35.59
C PHE A 430 8.59 -10.09 -34.76
N GLU A 431 7.72 -10.23 -33.77
CA GLU A 431 7.61 -11.48 -33.00
C GLU A 431 7.01 -12.63 -33.83
N THR A 432 7.87 -13.30 -34.60
CA THR A 432 7.62 -14.66 -35.09
C THR A 432 7.99 -15.63 -33.97
N SER A 433 6.99 -16.00 -33.16
CA SER A 433 7.18 -16.83 -31.97
C SER A 433 7.70 -18.23 -32.33
N THR A 434 8.95 -18.54 -31.97
CA THR A 434 9.28 -19.90 -31.53
C THR A 434 8.54 -20.14 -30.22
N ALA A 435 7.56 -21.05 -30.21
CA ALA A 435 6.72 -21.34 -29.07
C ALA A 435 7.55 -21.91 -27.90
N MET A 436 7.97 -21.05 -26.97
CA MET A 436 8.48 -21.47 -25.66
C MET A 436 7.30 -21.66 -24.70
N GLU A 437 7.37 -22.71 -23.88
CA GLU A 437 6.36 -22.99 -22.86
C GLU A 437 6.74 -22.28 -21.55
N GLY A 438 5.80 -21.51 -20.98
CA GLY A 438 6.02 -20.83 -19.69
C GLY A 438 5.98 -21.83 -18.53
N LEU A 439 7.06 -21.88 -17.73
CA LEU A 439 7.13 -22.72 -16.53
C LEU A 439 6.22 -22.17 -15.44
N LYS A 440 5.18 -22.93 -15.08
CA LYS A 440 4.25 -22.55 -14.02
C LYS A 440 4.96 -22.54 -12.65
N VAL A 441 4.74 -21.47 -11.89
CA VAL A 441 5.30 -21.35 -10.54
C VAL A 441 4.54 -22.26 -9.58
N SER A 442 5.27 -23.10 -8.85
CA SER A 442 4.71 -23.98 -7.83
C SER A 442 4.19 -23.23 -6.61
N ARG A 443 3.28 -23.86 -5.87
CA ARG A 443 2.65 -23.23 -4.69
C ARG A 443 3.68 -23.01 -3.58
N GLU A 444 4.63 -23.93 -3.45
CA GLU A 444 5.73 -23.92 -2.49
C GLU A 444 6.60 -22.67 -2.73
N ARG A 445 7.08 -22.46 -3.97
CA ARG A 445 7.89 -21.29 -4.32
C ARG A 445 7.13 -19.98 -4.14
N LEU A 446 5.83 -19.96 -4.45
CA LEU A 446 4.99 -18.78 -4.21
C LEU A 446 4.89 -18.45 -2.70
N MET A 447 4.79 -19.46 -1.84
CA MET A 447 4.71 -19.24 -0.39
C MET A 447 6.06 -18.80 0.17
N GLU A 448 7.17 -19.39 -0.29
CA GLU A 448 8.52 -18.96 0.08
C GLU A 448 8.80 -17.51 -0.35
N ALA A 449 8.44 -17.16 -1.60
CA ALA A 449 8.54 -15.77 -2.09
C ALA A 449 7.75 -14.79 -1.22
N LYS A 450 6.56 -15.20 -0.76
CA LYS A 450 5.74 -14.39 0.14
C LYS A 450 6.38 -14.22 1.50
N GLU A 451 6.88 -15.29 2.11
CA GLU A 451 7.52 -15.21 3.42
C GLU A 451 8.77 -14.32 3.38
N MET A 452 9.58 -14.41 2.32
CA MET A 452 10.76 -13.56 2.12
C MET A 452 10.45 -12.07 2.19
N VAL A 453 9.30 -11.64 1.67
CA VAL A 453 8.89 -10.21 1.67
C VAL A 453 8.03 -9.82 2.86
N ASN A 454 7.55 -10.78 3.65
CA ASN A 454 6.63 -10.58 4.79
C ASN A 454 7.35 -10.17 6.09
N GLY A 455 8.68 -10.05 6.06
CA GLY A 455 9.47 -9.54 7.20
C GLY A 455 9.26 -8.04 7.45
N ARG A 456 9.12 -7.66 8.72
CA ARG A 456 9.07 -6.28 9.27
C ARG A 456 8.00 -5.36 8.66
N GLU A 457 6.75 -5.36 9.15
CA GLU A 457 5.70 -4.36 8.83
C GLU A 457 5.66 -3.84 7.37
N ASN A 458 5.99 -4.68 6.40
CA ASN A 458 6.30 -4.22 5.06
C ASN A 458 5.04 -4.20 4.18
N SER A 459 4.93 -3.19 3.32
CA SER A 459 3.80 -3.02 2.40
C SER A 459 4.00 -3.75 1.06
N TYR A 460 4.96 -4.65 0.97
CA TYR A 460 5.21 -5.49 -0.20
C TYR A 460 4.23 -6.67 -0.25
N GLU A 461 3.76 -7.01 -1.45
CA GLU A 461 2.93 -8.18 -1.74
C GLU A 461 3.53 -8.95 -2.92
N VAL A 462 3.49 -10.29 -2.89
CA VAL A 462 3.84 -11.12 -4.05
C VAL A 462 2.57 -11.60 -4.75
N ARG A 463 2.52 -11.42 -6.07
CA ARG A 463 1.43 -11.90 -6.92
C ARG A 463 1.94 -12.87 -7.97
N LEU A 464 1.06 -13.80 -8.32
CA LEU A 464 1.23 -14.66 -9.48
C LEU A 464 0.71 -13.90 -10.72
N GLY A 465 1.54 -13.81 -11.74
CA GLY A 465 1.26 -13.18 -13.04
C GLY A 465 1.35 -14.17 -14.20
N GLY A 466 1.37 -13.64 -15.42
CA GLY A 466 1.46 -14.41 -16.66
C GLY A 466 0.17 -15.14 -17.05
N ASN A 467 0.02 -15.43 -18.34
CA ASN A 467 -1.15 -16.14 -18.88
C ASN A 467 -1.28 -17.59 -18.36
N SER A 468 -0.17 -18.20 -17.90
CA SER A 468 -0.11 -19.57 -17.38
C SER A 468 0.30 -19.67 -15.91
N GLY A 469 0.44 -18.56 -15.19
CA GLY A 469 0.96 -18.55 -13.82
C GLY A 469 2.47 -18.75 -13.75
N ASN A 470 3.18 -18.32 -14.78
CA ASN A 470 4.62 -18.47 -14.97
C ASN A 470 5.44 -17.26 -14.48
N GLU A 471 4.80 -16.26 -13.87
CA GLU A 471 5.47 -15.03 -13.42
C GLU A 471 5.22 -14.79 -11.93
N LEU A 472 6.25 -14.29 -11.25
CA LEU A 472 6.17 -13.75 -9.90
C LEU A 472 6.38 -12.24 -9.95
N ALA A 473 5.40 -11.48 -9.46
CA ALA A 473 5.44 -10.03 -9.41
C ALA A 473 5.53 -9.53 -7.96
N LEU A 474 6.52 -8.69 -7.69
CA LEU A 474 6.65 -7.94 -6.45
C LEU A 474 5.87 -6.62 -6.57
N GLU A 475 4.87 -6.41 -5.72
CA GLU A 475 4.05 -5.20 -5.70
C GLU A 475 4.25 -4.42 -4.41
N TRP A 476 4.45 -3.10 -4.51
CA TRP A 476 4.42 -2.19 -3.36
C TRP A 476 3.02 -1.59 -3.18
N ARG A 477 2.49 -1.66 -1.94
CA ARG A 477 1.17 -1.11 -1.52
C ARG A 477 0.01 -1.50 -2.45
N GLY A 478 0.15 -2.65 -3.12
CA GLY A 478 -0.82 -3.17 -4.08
C GLY A 478 -1.17 -2.10 -5.12
N ASN A 479 -0.19 -1.60 -5.87
CA ASN A 479 -0.40 -0.67 -6.99
C ASN A 479 -1.06 -1.37 -8.20
N ALA A 480 -2.27 -1.87 -7.91
CA ALA A 480 -3.40 -2.25 -8.74
C ALA A 480 -4.35 -3.04 -7.80
N ARG A 481 -5.16 -2.33 -7.00
CA ARG A 481 -6.57 -2.68 -6.67
C ARG A 481 -7.09 -1.75 -5.57
N GLY A 482 -8.25 -1.13 -5.81
CA GLY A 482 -8.87 -0.11 -4.96
C GLY A 482 -9.23 -0.55 -3.53
N LEU A 483 -10.00 0.31 -2.84
CA LEU A 483 -10.29 0.22 -1.40
C LEU A 483 -10.42 -1.23 -0.87
N LYS A 484 -9.52 -1.62 0.06
CA LYS A 484 -9.58 -2.92 0.77
C LYS A 484 -11.03 -3.24 1.17
N LYS A 485 -11.56 -4.40 0.77
CA LYS A 485 -12.98 -4.80 0.97
C LYS A 485 -13.28 -5.39 2.35
N HIS A 486 -12.25 -5.66 3.16
CA HIS A 486 -12.38 -6.26 4.49
C HIS A 486 -11.47 -5.56 5.51
N LEU A 487 -11.81 -5.69 6.80
CA LEU A 487 -11.10 -5.10 7.93
C LEU A 487 -10.56 -6.25 8.81
N LYS A 488 -9.33 -6.16 9.33
CA LYS A 488 -8.88 -7.09 10.38
C LYS A 488 -9.82 -7.00 11.58
N ARG A 489 -10.27 -8.13 12.12
CA ARG A 489 -11.26 -8.15 13.23
C ARG A 489 -10.77 -7.42 14.47
N LEU A 490 -9.46 -7.42 14.73
CA LEU A 490 -8.82 -6.65 15.80
C LEU A 490 -9.13 -5.14 15.71
N ASN A 491 -9.27 -4.61 14.49
CA ASN A 491 -9.56 -3.20 14.23
C ASN A 491 -11.06 -2.90 14.20
N ALA A 492 -11.92 -3.91 14.32
CA ALA A 492 -13.36 -3.72 14.34
C ALA A 492 -13.78 -2.97 15.63
N PRO A 493 -14.70 -1.99 15.53
CA PRO A 493 -15.19 -1.29 16.70
C PRO A 493 -15.80 -2.24 17.75
N ARG A 494 -15.41 -2.07 19.02
CA ARG A 494 -15.85 -2.94 20.14
C ARG A 494 -17.38 -3.03 20.26
N HIS A 495 -18.11 -1.97 19.90
CA HIS A 495 -19.57 -1.95 19.96
C HIS A 495 -20.26 -2.81 18.89
N TRP A 496 -19.52 -3.34 17.91
CA TRP A 496 -20.03 -4.37 17.01
C TRP A 496 -20.22 -5.73 17.70
N MET A 497 -19.66 -5.92 18.91
CA MET A 497 -19.78 -7.15 19.70
C MET A 497 -19.53 -8.41 18.85
N LEU A 498 -18.45 -8.39 18.06
CA LEU A 498 -17.97 -9.55 17.33
C LEU A 498 -17.24 -10.48 18.31
N ASP A 499 -17.48 -11.77 18.16
CA ASP A 499 -16.76 -12.78 18.93
C ASP A 499 -15.28 -12.85 18.48
N LYS A 500 -14.39 -13.08 19.45
CA LYS A 500 -12.95 -13.20 19.24
C LYS A 500 -12.59 -14.48 18.47
N LEU A 501 -13.39 -15.56 18.61
CA LEU A 501 -13.12 -16.85 17.98
C LEU A 501 -13.69 -16.98 16.56
N GLY A 502 -14.56 -16.06 16.12
CA GLY A 502 -15.27 -16.16 14.84
C GLY A 502 -14.47 -15.80 13.57
N GLY A 503 -13.14 -15.96 13.58
CA GLY A 503 -12.23 -15.73 12.45
C GLY A 503 -11.47 -14.39 12.42
N ALA A 504 -10.45 -14.28 11.57
CA ALA A 504 -9.50 -13.15 11.55
C ALA A 504 -10.07 -11.82 10.99
N PHE A 505 -11.15 -11.88 10.21
CA PHE A 505 -11.67 -10.73 9.47
C PHE A 505 -13.07 -10.29 9.96
N ALA A 506 -13.34 -9.00 9.76
CA ALA A 506 -14.61 -8.33 10.02
C ALA A 506 -15.07 -7.58 8.75
N PRO A 507 -16.39 -7.36 8.59
CA PRO A 507 -16.89 -6.61 7.44
C PRO A 507 -16.40 -5.16 7.52
N LYS A 508 -15.84 -4.65 6.42
CA LYS A 508 -15.49 -3.23 6.33
C LYS A 508 -16.73 -2.45 5.87
N PRO A 509 -17.17 -1.40 6.58
CA PRO A 509 -18.31 -0.60 6.16
C PRO A 509 -17.99 0.08 4.82
N SER A 510 -18.98 0.10 3.92
CA SER A 510 -18.90 0.85 2.66
C SER A 510 -18.83 2.36 2.94
N SER A 511 -18.36 3.15 1.98
CA SER A 511 -18.52 4.60 2.03
C SER A 511 -20.01 4.95 2.10
N GLY A 512 -20.39 5.85 3.01
CA GLY A 512 -21.79 6.16 3.24
C GLY A 512 -21.99 7.27 4.27
N PRO A 513 -23.22 7.42 4.78
CA PRO A 513 -23.62 8.58 5.60
C PRO A 513 -22.90 8.66 6.96
N HIS A 514 -22.45 7.53 7.50
CA HIS A 514 -21.88 7.44 8.84
C HIS A 514 -20.43 6.99 8.82
N LYS A 515 -19.62 7.50 9.75
CA LYS A 515 -18.21 7.11 9.89
C LYS A 515 -18.09 5.62 10.22
N SER A 516 -17.02 4.98 9.75
CA SER A 516 -16.76 3.55 10.00
C SER A 516 -16.75 3.17 11.49
N ARG A 517 -16.28 4.07 12.37
CA ARG A 517 -16.25 3.89 13.83
C ARG A 517 -17.58 4.24 14.52
N GLU A 518 -18.54 4.82 13.82
CA GLU A 518 -19.81 5.32 14.36
C GLU A 518 -21.01 4.71 13.61
N CYS A 519 -20.84 3.54 13.01
CA CYS A 519 -21.89 2.80 12.33
C CYS A 519 -21.94 1.32 12.78
N LEU A 520 -22.95 0.63 12.31
CA LEU A 520 -23.15 -0.80 12.37
C LEU A 520 -23.54 -1.31 10.97
N PRO A 521 -22.68 -2.08 10.28
CA PRO A 521 -22.99 -2.62 8.96
C PRO A 521 -24.27 -3.46 8.94
N LEU A 522 -25.06 -3.36 7.85
CA LEU A 522 -26.30 -4.14 7.68
C LEU A 522 -26.09 -5.65 7.85
N ILE A 523 -24.96 -6.18 7.41
CA ILE A 523 -24.61 -7.59 7.58
C ILE A 523 -24.53 -8.02 9.05
N LEU A 524 -24.07 -7.13 9.93
CA LEU A 524 -24.04 -7.39 11.37
C LEU A 524 -25.41 -7.19 12.01
N ILE A 525 -26.24 -6.28 11.48
CA ILE A 525 -27.62 -6.11 11.92
C ILE A 525 -28.42 -7.40 11.68
N LEU A 526 -28.42 -7.91 10.44
CA LEU A 526 -29.22 -9.07 10.07
C LEU A 526 -28.69 -10.37 10.70
N ARG A 527 -27.38 -10.61 10.64
CA ARG A 527 -26.78 -11.87 11.11
C ARG A 527 -26.50 -11.92 12.61
N ASN A 528 -25.94 -10.85 13.19
CA ASN A 528 -25.44 -10.89 14.56
C ASN A 528 -26.45 -10.34 15.57
N ARG A 529 -27.27 -9.36 15.18
CA ARG A 529 -28.25 -8.73 16.08
C ARG A 529 -29.63 -9.35 15.99
N LEU A 530 -30.22 -9.35 14.80
CA LEU A 530 -31.59 -9.82 14.58
C LEU A 530 -31.68 -11.34 14.35
N LYS A 531 -30.58 -11.98 13.97
CA LYS A 531 -30.50 -13.44 13.73
C LYS A 531 -31.42 -13.93 12.59
N TYR A 532 -31.73 -13.06 11.63
CA TYR A 532 -32.46 -13.42 10.40
C TYR A 532 -31.65 -14.30 9.44
N ALA A 533 -30.33 -14.35 9.63
CA ALA A 533 -29.40 -15.15 8.86
C ALA A 533 -28.29 -15.69 9.77
N LEU A 534 -27.77 -16.87 9.43
CA LEU A 534 -26.62 -17.51 10.05
C LEU A 534 -25.34 -17.24 9.25
N THR A 535 -25.44 -17.15 7.93
CA THR A 535 -24.30 -16.98 7.00
C THR A 535 -24.32 -15.63 6.26
N TYR A 536 -23.19 -15.24 5.68
CA TYR A 536 -23.12 -14.03 4.83
C TYR A 536 -23.90 -14.18 3.53
N SER A 537 -23.94 -15.38 2.96
CA SER A 537 -24.68 -15.68 1.73
C SER A 537 -26.19 -15.48 1.90
N GLU A 538 -26.75 -15.92 3.03
CA GLU A 538 -28.15 -15.70 3.38
C GLU A 538 -28.49 -14.21 3.53
N VAL A 539 -27.61 -13.44 4.19
CA VAL A 539 -27.79 -11.98 4.28
C VAL A 539 -27.83 -11.34 2.90
N ILE A 540 -26.92 -11.76 2.01
CA ILE A 540 -26.90 -11.26 0.63
C ILE A 540 -28.22 -11.62 -0.07
N ALA A 541 -28.72 -12.85 0.08
CA ALA A 541 -30.00 -13.25 -0.50
C ALA A 541 -31.17 -12.38 0.00
N ILE A 542 -31.26 -12.13 1.32
CA ILE A 542 -32.29 -11.26 1.92
C ILE A 542 -32.23 -9.84 1.35
N LEU A 543 -31.02 -9.28 1.23
CA LEU A 543 -30.82 -7.93 0.71
C LEU A 543 -31.12 -7.83 -0.79
N MET A 544 -30.77 -8.85 -1.58
CA MET A 544 -31.06 -8.89 -3.02
C MET A 544 -32.56 -9.03 -3.31
N GLN A 545 -33.33 -9.62 -2.40
CA GLN A 545 -34.79 -9.64 -2.45
C GLN A 545 -35.44 -8.28 -2.10
N ARG A 546 -34.64 -7.24 -1.81
CA ARG A 546 -35.11 -5.86 -1.54
C ARG A 546 -36.07 -5.74 -0.34
N HIS A 547 -35.97 -6.66 0.62
CA HIS A 547 -36.83 -6.70 1.80
C HIS A 547 -36.36 -5.82 2.97
N VAL A 548 -35.20 -5.17 2.86
CA VAL A 548 -34.61 -4.35 3.94
C VAL A 548 -34.47 -2.90 3.48
N MET A 549 -35.00 -1.99 4.27
CA MET A 549 -34.94 -0.55 4.01
C MET A 549 -34.22 0.15 5.16
N VAL A 550 -33.45 1.18 4.82
CA VAL A 550 -32.86 2.12 5.79
C VAL A 550 -33.30 3.52 5.44
N ASP A 551 -33.94 4.21 6.40
CA ASP A 551 -34.56 5.52 6.24
C ASP A 551 -35.53 5.56 5.03
N GLY A 552 -36.40 4.54 4.91
CA GLY A 552 -37.36 4.41 3.81
C GLY A 552 -36.77 4.02 2.45
N LYS A 553 -35.44 3.88 2.33
CA LYS A 553 -34.78 3.49 1.07
C LYS A 553 -34.35 2.04 1.11
N VAL A 554 -34.73 1.26 0.09
CA VAL A 554 -34.27 -0.12 -0.11
C VAL A 554 -32.75 -0.17 -0.20
N ARG A 555 -32.11 -1.07 0.56
CA ARG A 555 -30.66 -1.25 0.56
C ARG A 555 -30.29 -2.69 0.17
N THR A 556 -29.45 -2.81 -0.85
CA THR A 556 -28.86 -4.09 -1.30
C THR A 556 -27.42 -4.26 -0.83
N ASP A 557 -26.76 -3.18 -0.40
CA ASP A 557 -25.39 -3.21 0.09
C ASP A 557 -25.29 -3.83 1.49
N LYS A 558 -24.70 -5.01 1.57
CA LYS A 558 -24.46 -5.74 2.83
C LYS A 558 -23.60 -4.98 3.83
N THR A 559 -22.69 -4.11 3.37
CA THR A 559 -21.79 -3.33 4.22
C THR A 559 -22.24 -1.89 4.40
N TYR A 560 -23.50 -1.58 4.05
CA TYR A 560 -24.07 -0.25 4.25
C TYR A 560 -23.92 0.21 5.71
N PRO A 561 -23.31 1.38 5.96
CA PRO A 561 -23.00 1.85 7.31
C PRO A 561 -24.23 2.50 7.95
N ALA A 562 -25.12 1.72 8.57
CA ALA A 562 -26.24 2.28 9.34
C ALA A 562 -25.75 2.87 10.66
N GLY A 563 -26.22 4.05 11.05
CA GLY A 563 -25.72 4.81 12.20
C GLY A 563 -26.79 5.18 13.22
N PHE A 564 -26.39 6.00 14.18
CA PHE A 564 -27.28 6.51 15.23
C PHE A 564 -28.51 7.20 14.61
N MET A 565 -29.71 6.99 15.16
CA MET A 565 -31.04 7.47 14.71
C MET A 565 -31.54 6.94 13.37
N ASP A 566 -30.79 6.13 12.62
CA ASP A 566 -31.30 5.48 11.41
C ASP A 566 -32.47 4.54 11.74
N VAL A 567 -33.46 4.52 10.86
CA VAL A 567 -34.61 3.60 10.94
C VAL A 567 -34.40 2.46 9.96
N VAL A 568 -34.32 1.23 10.46
CA VAL A 568 -34.20 -0.01 9.69
C VAL A 568 -35.55 -0.72 9.70
N SER A 569 -36.15 -0.84 8.53
CA SER A 569 -37.49 -1.43 8.33
C SER A 569 -37.40 -2.73 7.54
N ILE A 570 -38.14 -3.74 8.00
CA ILE A 570 -38.26 -5.05 7.33
C ILE A 570 -39.76 -5.31 7.09
N PRO A 571 -40.33 -4.84 5.95
CA PRO A 571 -41.77 -4.93 5.70
C PRO A 571 -42.32 -6.36 5.73
N LYS A 572 -41.50 -7.35 5.35
CA LYS A 572 -41.90 -8.76 5.30
C LYS A 572 -42.24 -9.33 6.68
N THR A 573 -41.60 -8.83 7.73
CA THR A 573 -41.87 -9.23 9.12
C THR A 573 -42.67 -8.18 9.88
N ASN A 574 -43.00 -7.06 9.24
CA ASN A 574 -43.65 -5.90 9.85
C ASN A 574 -42.90 -5.39 11.10
N GLU A 575 -41.57 -5.40 11.03
CA GLU A 575 -40.71 -4.94 12.11
C GLU A 575 -39.92 -3.71 11.71
N ASP A 576 -39.91 -2.71 12.60
CA ASP A 576 -39.17 -1.47 12.43
C ASP A 576 -38.27 -1.22 13.65
N PHE A 577 -37.03 -0.83 13.38
CA PHE A 577 -36.00 -0.63 14.39
C PHE A 577 -35.32 0.72 14.24
N ARG A 578 -35.12 1.43 15.35
CA ARG A 578 -34.26 2.62 15.42
C ARG A 578 -32.91 2.25 16.04
N LEU A 579 -31.82 2.68 15.42
CA LEU A 579 -30.47 2.51 15.99
C LEU A 579 -30.20 3.55 17.07
N LEU A 580 -30.08 3.09 18.32
CA LEU A 580 -29.77 3.94 19.48
C LEU A 580 -28.55 3.41 20.24
N TYR A 581 -27.98 4.25 21.11
CA TYR A 581 -26.94 3.83 22.04
C TYR A 581 -27.55 3.31 23.35
N ASP A 582 -27.01 2.19 23.84
CA ASP A 582 -27.19 1.72 25.22
C ASP A 582 -26.25 2.48 26.18
N THR A 583 -26.50 2.46 27.48
CA THR A 583 -25.66 3.16 28.51
C THR A 583 -24.24 2.61 28.63
N LYS A 584 -23.99 1.43 28.04
CA LYS A 584 -22.65 0.83 27.82
C LYS A 584 -21.97 1.34 26.54
N GLY A 585 -22.58 2.29 25.83
CA GLY A 585 -22.08 2.87 24.59
C GLY A 585 -22.11 1.90 23.41
N ARG A 586 -23.08 0.98 23.32
CA ARG A 586 -23.20 0.01 22.23
C ARG A 586 -24.41 0.33 21.36
N PHE A 587 -24.36 0.04 20.06
CA PHE A 587 -25.55 0.12 19.22
C PHE A 587 -26.57 -0.93 19.62
N ARG A 588 -27.82 -0.50 19.79
CA ARG A 588 -28.99 -1.32 20.05
C ARG A 588 -30.06 -1.00 19.03
N LEU A 589 -30.66 -2.05 18.47
CA LEU A 589 -31.86 -1.94 17.65
C LEU A 589 -33.05 -1.85 18.61
N HIS A 590 -33.66 -0.68 18.68
CA HIS A 590 -34.86 -0.45 19.47
C HIS A 590 -36.07 -0.61 18.58
N ALA A 591 -36.95 -1.56 18.87
CA ALA A 591 -38.20 -1.71 18.14
C ALA A 591 -39.07 -0.46 18.33
N ILE A 592 -39.62 0.05 17.23
CA ILE A 592 -40.46 1.26 17.19
C ILE A 592 -41.80 0.97 16.50
N THR A 593 -42.79 1.83 16.74
CA THR A 593 -44.14 1.73 16.18
C THR A 593 -44.36 2.73 15.05
N GLY A 594 -45.35 2.47 14.17
CA GLY A 594 -45.51 3.12 12.86
C GLY A 594 -45.56 4.66 12.79
N ASP A 595 -45.84 5.38 13.88
CA ASP A 595 -45.74 6.86 13.87
C ASP A 595 -44.28 7.34 14.02
N GLU A 596 -43.45 6.60 14.76
CA GLU A 596 -42.02 6.88 14.91
C GLU A 596 -41.21 6.43 13.69
N THR A 597 -41.76 5.56 12.84
CA THR A 597 -41.06 5.06 11.65
C THR A 597 -41.07 6.08 10.52
N LYS A 598 -42.07 6.97 10.49
CA LYS A 598 -42.24 8.00 9.45
C LYS A 598 -41.22 9.13 9.54
N PHE A 599 -40.61 9.34 10.72
CA PHE A 599 -39.67 10.45 10.91
C PHE A 599 -38.34 10.05 11.53
N LYS A 600 -37.33 10.86 11.27
CA LYS A 600 -36.00 10.76 11.87
C LYS A 600 -35.57 12.08 12.47
N LEU A 601 -34.81 12.05 13.56
CA LEU A 601 -34.16 13.26 14.06
C LEU A 601 -32.76 13.36 13.49
N CYS A 602 -32.41 14.53 12.97
CA CYS A 602 -31.09 14.81 12.41
C CYS A 602 -30.49 16.05 13.07
N LYS A 603 -29.29 15.92 13.64
CA LYS A 603 -28.52 17.07 14.14
C LYS A 603 -27.96 17.87 12.96
N VAL A 604 -28.11 19.19 13.03
CA VAL A 604 -27.56 20.15 12.06
C VAL A 604 -26.08 20.35 12.36
N ARG A 605 -25.24 20.10 11.36
CA ARG A 605 -23.79 20.23 11.44
C ARG A 605 -23.32 21.63 11.04
N SER A 606 -23.88 22.16 9.96
CA SER A 606 -23.61 23.52 9.48
C SER A 606 -24.80 24.07 8.73
N VAL A 607 -24.92 25.39 8.71
CA VAL A 607 -25.86 26.16 7.89
C VAL A 607 -25.02 27.14 7.07
N GLN A 608 -25.17 27.09 5.75
CA GLN A 608 -24.33 27.82 4.80
C GLN A 608 -25.17 28.33 3.62
N PHE A 609 -24.63 29.29 2.87
CA PHE A 609 -25.23 29.76 1.62
C PHE A 609 -24.52 29.11 0.43
N GLY A 610 -25.28 28.61 -0.54
CA GLY A 610 -24.78 28.00 -1.76
C GLY A 610 -24.59 29.01 -2.87
N GLN A 611 -24.28 28.50 -4.07
CA GLN A 611 -24.29 29.32 -5.29
C GLN A 611 -25.64 30.03 -5.43
N LYS A 612 -25.60 31.30 -5.83
CA LYS A 612 -26.78 32.20 -5.91
C LYS A 612 -27.43 32.56 -4.57
N GLY A 613 -26.70 32.43 -3.45
CA GLY A 613 -27.19 32.87 -2.13
C GLY A 613 -28.31 32.00 -1.55
N ILE A 614 -28.47 30.77 -2.01
CA ILE A 614 -29.52 29.86 -1.52
C ILE A 614 -29.07 29.24 -0.19
N PRO A 615 -29.80 29.43 0.92
CA PRO A 615 -29.44 28.82 2.20
C PRO A 615 -29.64 27.30 2.13
N TYR A 616 -28.69 26.55 2.68
CA TYR A 616 -28.79 25.11 2.88
C TYR A 616 -28.17 24.71 4.22
N LEU A 617 -28.66 23.60 4.78
CA LEU A 617 -28.06 22.98 5.95
C LEU A 617 -27.54 21.59 5.63
N ASN A 618 -26.48 21.22 6.34
CA ASN A 618 -25.90 19.89 6.30
C ASN A 618 -26.19 19.19 7.62
N THR A 619 -26.66 17.96 7.53
CA THR A 619 -27.00 17.10 8.67
C THR A 619 -25.85 16.15 9.00
N TYR A 620 -25.85 15.59 10.21
CA TYR A 620 -24.81 14.67 10.68
C TYR A 620 -24.72 13.36 9.87
N ASP A 621 -25.81 12.94 9.23
CA ASP A 621 -25.90 11.75 8.38
C ASP A 621 -25.68 12.07 6.89
N GLY A 622 -25.14 13.26 6.59
CA GLY A 622 -24.69 13.61 5.25
C GLY A 622 -25.78 14.07 4.29
N ARG A 623 -27.01 14.38 4.75
CA ARG A 623 -28.04 15.02 3.91
C ARG A 623 -27.82 16.53 3.82
N THR A 624 -28.02 17.08 2.63
CA THR A 624 -28.08 18.52 2.36
C THR A 624 -29.53 18.93 2.10
N ILE A 625 -30.07 19.82 2.92
CA ILE A 625 -31.45 20.31 2.81
C ILE A 625 -31.41 21.79 2.45
N ARG A 626 -32.04 22.15 1.34
CA ARG A 626 -32.14 23.55 0.86
C ARG A 626 -33.35 24.24 1.46
N TYR A 627 -33.28 25.56 1.54
CA TYR A 627 -34.33 26.41 2.09
C TYR A 627 -34.76 26.03 3.52
N PRO A 628 -33.81 25.85 4.46
CA PRO A 628 -34.18 25.65 5.86
C PRO A 628 -34.78 26.92 6.45
N ASP A 629 -35.60 26.75 7.49
CA ASP A 629 -36.11 27.88 8.28
C ASP A 629 -34.92 28.69 8.85
N PRO A 630 -34.91 30.04 8.70
CA PRO A 630 -33.85 30.91 9.21
C PRO A 630 -33.58 30.78 10.72
N LEU A 631 -34.53 30.25 11.49
CA LEU A 631 -34.39 30.03 12.93
C LEU A 631 -33.50 28.82 13.28
N ILE A 632 -33.26 27.92 12.32
CA ILE A 632 -32.45 26.71 12.51
C ILE A 632 -30.97 27.07 12.47
N LYS A 633 -30.24 26.74 13.55
CA LYS A 633 -28.81 26.98 13.69
C LYS A 633 -28.01 25.68 13.77
N ALA A 634 -26.69 25.80 13.66
CA ALA A 634 -25.80 24.68 13.90
C ALA A 634 -25.97 24.11 15.32
N ASN A 635 -25.89 22.79 15.46
CA ASN A 635 -26.18 21.98 16.65
C ASN A 635 -27.65 21.76 16.99
N ASP A 636 -28.59 22.48 16.37
CA ASP A 636 -30.02 22.19 16.50
C ASP A 636 -30.34 20.81 15.94
N THR A 637 -31.51 20.27 16.30
CA THR A 637 -31.98 18.99 15.79
C THR A 637 -33.28 19.17 15.03
N ILE A 638 -33.29 18.76 13.78
CA ILE A 638 -34.48 18.79 12.92
C ILE A 638 -35.21 17.44 13.00
N LYS A 639 -36.54 17.48 12.92
CA LYS A 639 -37.41 16.33 12.68
C LYS A 639 -37.68 16.25 11.18
N LEU A 640 -37.08 15.26 10.55
CA LEU A 640 -37.16 15.00 9.12
C LEU A 640 -38.24 13.94 8.86
N ASP A 641 -39.20 14.26 8.01
CA ASP A 641 -40.12 13.25 7.47
C ASP A 641 -39.40 12.40 6.41
N LEU A 642 -39.44 11.09 6.56
CA LEU A 642 -38.69 10.17 5.70
C LEU A 642 -39.33 9.98 4.33
N GLU A 643 -40.65 10.18 4.22
CA GLU A 643 -41.38 10.08 2.95
C GLU A 643 -41.12 11.32 2.09
N SER A 644 -41.39 12.52 2.61
CA SER A 644 -41.22 13.77 1.85
C SER A 644 -39.78 14.31 1.87
N ASN A 645 -38.91 13.82 2.76
CA ASN A 645 -37.58 14.39 3.04
C ASN A 645 -37.61 15.89 3.39
N LYS A 646 -38.72 16.38 3.96
CA LYS A 646 -38.89 17.77 4.42
C LYS A 646 -38.76 17.87 5.94
N ILE A 647 -38.37 19.06 6.39
CA ILE A 647 -38.31 19.39 7.82
C ILE A 647 -39.73 19.63 8.31
N VAL A 648 -40.17 18.84 9.30
CA VAL A 648 -41.49 18.97 9.94
C VAL A 648 -41.44 19.93 11.11
N ASP A 649 -40.40 19.81 11.94
CA ASP A 649 -40.21 20.61 13.16
C ASP A 649 -38.71 20.62 13.53
N PHE A 650 -38.30 21.47 14.46
CA PHE A 650 -36.92 21.50 14.96
C PHE A 650 -36.85 21.86 16.45
N ILE A 651 -35.79 21.38 17.09
CA ILE A 651 -35.47 21.66 18.49
C ILE A 651 -34.18 22.46 18.54
N LYS A 652 -34.25 23.62 19.17
CA LYS A 652 -33.06 24.40 19.48
C LYS A 652 -32.18 23.65 20.46
N PHE A 653 -30.90 23.63 20.17
CA PHE A 653 -29.91 23.22 21.13
C PHE A 653 -29.87 24.32 22.19
N ASP A 654 -30.68 24.20 23.25
CA ASP A 654 -30.73 25.11 24.41
C ASP A 654 -30.83 24.37 25.75
N VAL A 655 -30.59 25.10 26.84
CA VAL A 655 -30.78 24.62 28.23
C VAL A 655 -32.25 24.23 28.45
N GLY A 656 -32.48 23.15 29.21
CA GLY A 656 -33.82 22.64 29.50
C GLY A 656 -34.34 21.59 28.51
N ASN A 657 -33.66 21.37 27.39
CA ASN A 657 -34.01 20.31 26.44
C ASN A 657 -33.31 18.97 26.76
N VAL A 658 -34.00 17.87 26.46
CA VAL A 658 -33.49 16.52 26.68
C VAL A 658 -32.55 16.09 25.55
N VAL A 659 -31.42 15.51 25.95
CA VAL A 659 -30.32 15.11 25.08
C VAL A 659 -29.90 13.68 25.33
N MET A 660 -29.41 13.02 24.29
CA MET A 660 -28.64 11.78 24.39
C MET A 660 -27.17 12.05 24.08
N VAL A 661 -26.28 11.44 24.85
CA VAL A 661 -24.85 11.52 24.62
C VAL A 661 -24.42 10.49 23.57
N THR A 662 -23.78 10.94 22.49
CA THR A 662 -23.35 10.11 21.35
C THR A 662 -21.86 9.73 21.39
N GLY A 663 -21.06 10.36 22.25
CA GLY A 663 -19.60 10.15 22.33
C GLY A 663 -19.03 10.23 23.75
N GLY A 664 -17.77 9.80 23.91
CA GLY A 664 -17.05 9.83 25.19
C GLY A 664 -17.51 8.79 26.23
N ARG A 665 -17.07 8.95 27.48
CA ARG A 665 -17.34 8.00 28.61
C ARG A 665 -18.81 7.92 29.00
N ASN A 666 -19.58 8.97 28.70
CA ASN A 666 -21.00 9.10 29.01
C ASN A 666 -21.91 8.67 27.84
N ARG A 667 -21.37 8.08 26.77
CA ARG A 667 -22.15 7.63 25.60
C ARG A 667 -23.35 6.75 25.98
N GLY A 668 -24.51 7.06 25.43
CA GLY A 668 -25.79 6.40 25.67
C GLY A 668 -26.54 6.88 26.90
N ARG A 669 -25.98 7.81 27.69
CA ARG A 669 -26.74 8.48 28.76
C ARG A 669 -27.73 9.47 28.17
N VAL A 670 -28.88 9.61 28.83
CA VAL A 670 -29.93 10.58 28.49
C VAL A 670 -30.19 11.47 29.68
N GLY A 671 -30.36 12.77 29.44
CA GLY A 671 -30.70 13.73 30.48
C GLY A 671 -31.03 15.11 29.91
N VAL A 672 -31.35 16.05 30.79
CA VAL A 672 -31.69 17.43 30.44
C VAL A 672 -30.46 18.32 30.56
N ILE A 673 -30.23 19.20 29.59
CA ILE A 673 -29.15 20.18 29.67
C ILE A 673 -29.45 21.16 30.81
N LYS A 674 -28.53 21.30 31.77
CA LYS A 674 -28.62 22.25 32.89
C LYS A 674 -27.82 23.51 32.66
N ASN A 675 -26.57 23.35 32.24
CA ASN A 675 -25.66 24.47 32.06
C ASN A 675 -24.76 24.27 30.84
N ARG A 676 -24.30 25.38 30.28
CA ARG A 676 -23.34 25.44 29.17
C ARG A 676 -22.19 26.35 29.55
N GLU A 677 -21.02 25.76 29.63
CA GLU A 677 -19.80 26.47 29.99
C GLU A 677 -18.90 26.57 28.77
N LYS A 678 -18.52 27.81 28.45
CA LYS A 678 -17.60 28.13 27.36
C LYS A 678 -16.35 28.77 27.95
N HIS A 679 -15.25 28.02 27.96
CA HIS A 679 -13.95 28.56 28.32
C HIS A 679 -13.23 29.05 27.06
N LYS A 680 -12.62 30.23 27.11
CA LYS A 680 -11.78 30.75 26.01
C LYS A 680 -10.61 29.76 25.78
N GLY A 681 -10.46 29.26 24.56
CA GLY A 681 -9.40 28.31 24.19
C GLY A 681 -9.65 26.83 24.54
N SER A 682 -10.83 26.47 25.07
CA SER A 682 -11.18 25.06 25.36
C SER A 682 -12.53 24.68 24.73
N PHE A 683 -12.86 23.39 24.78
CA PHE A 683 -14.13 22.86 24.27
C PHE A 683 -15.31 23.33 25.13
N GLU A 684 -16.43 23.63 24.49
CA GLU A 684 -17.69 23.91 25.19
C GLU A 684 -18.16 22.66 25.96
N THR A 685 -18.35 22.83 27.27
CA THR A 685 -18.75 21.79 28.20
C THR A 685 -20.23 21.94 28.53
N ILE A 686 -20.95 20.83 28.43
CA ILE A 686 -22.40 20.74 28.63
C ILE A 686 -22.64 19.89 29.87
N HIS A 687 -23.28 20.49 30.86
CA HIS A 687 -23.72 19.82 32.07
C HIS A 687 -25.12 19.26 31.86
N VAL A 688 -25.27 17.97 32.10
CA VAL A 688 -26.50 17.22 31.86
C VAL A 688 -26.92 16.52 33.14
N GLN A 689 -28.21 16.62 33.49
CA GLN A 689 -28.81 15.90 34.62
C GLN A 689 -29.73 14.81 34.08
N ASP A 690 -29.53 13.55 34.51
CA ASP A 690 -30.44 12.46 34.15
C ASP A 690 -31.72 12.45 35.00
N ALA A 691 -32.67 11.58 34.63
CA ALA A 691 -33.95 11.47 35.33
C ALA A 691 -33.84 10.93 36.78
N ALA A 692 -32.69 10.35 37.16
CA ALA A 692 -32.41 9.94 38.54
C ALA A 692 -31.72 11.05 39.36
N GLY A 693 -31.49 12.22 38.76
CA GLY A 693 -30.86 13.37 39.41
C GLY A 693 -29.33 13.37 39.32
N HIS A 694 -28.70 12.38 38.67
CA HIS A 694 -27.24 12.39 38.54
C HIS A 694 -26.79 13.41 37.51
N GLU A 695 -25.82 14.23 37.89
CA GLU A 695 -25.21 15.22 37.03
C GLU A 695 -23.90 14.73 36.44
N PHE A 696 -23.65 15.08 35.18
CA PHE A 696 -22.39 14.77 34.49
C PHE A 696 -22.12 15.78 33.38
N ALA A 697 -20.83 15.99 33.11
CA ALA A 697 -20.37 16.86 32.04
C ALA A 697 -19.97 16.07 30.78
N THR A 698 -20.13 16.70 29.62
CA THR A 698 -19.62 16.20 28.33
C THR A 698 -19.34 17.35 27.37
N ARG A 699 -18.60 17.09 26.29
CA ARG A 699 -18.32 18.10 25.26
C ARG A 699 -19.55 18.31 24.36
N LEU A 700 -19.76 19.54 23.89
CA LEU A 700 -20.79 19.93 22.91
C LEU A 700 -20.95 18.92 21.75
N GLY A 701 -19.82 18.52 21.15
CA GLY A 701 -19.80 17.60 20.00
C GLY A 701 -20.39 16.22 20.29
N ASN A 702 -20.40 15.79 21.57
CA ASN A 702 -20.91 14.49 22.00
C ASN A 702 -22.40 14.52 22.38
N VAL A 703 -23.10 15.64 22.19
CA VAL A 703 -24.49 15.82 22.62
C VAL A 703 -25.42 15.88 21.41
N PHE A 704 -26.54 15.16 21.48
CA PHE A 704 -27.59 15.16 20.47
C PHE A 704 -28.94 15.43 21.15
N THR A 705 -29.65 16.48 20.74
CA THR A 705 -30.97 16.80 21.30
C THR A 705 -32.02 15.86 20.76
N ILE A 706 -32.79 15.24 21.65
CA ILE A 706 -33.80 14.24 21.26
C ILE A 706 -35.22 14.66 21.60
N GLY A 707 -35.43 15.78 22.28
CA GLY A 707 -36.76 16.27 22.64
C GLY A 707 -36.76 17.67 23.23
N LYS A 708 -37.96 18.24 23.33
CA LYS A 708 -38.21 19.58 23.87
C LYS A 708 -38.61 19.47 25.33
N GLY A 709 -37.99 20.26 26.20
CA GLY A 709 -38.16 20.11 27.65
C GLY A 709 -37.66 18.76 28.15
N THR A 710 -38.42 18.12 29.05
CA THR A 710 -38.09 16.83 29.67
C THR A 710 -38.55 15.62 28.84
N LYS A 711 -39.38 15.81 27.81
CA LYS A 711 -39.99 14.72 27.04
C LYS A 711 -39.22 14.45 25.73
N PRO A 712 -38.66 13.26 25.54
CA PRO A 712 -38.03 12.89 24.27
C PRO A 712 -39.08 12.72 23.17
N TRP A 713 -38.72 13.05 21.93
CA TRP A 713 -39.54 12.83 20.73
C TRP A 713 -39.45 11.39 20.19
N VAL A 714 -38.48 10.61 20.66
CA VAL A 714 -38.28 9.22 20.29
C VAL A 714 -38.36 8.32 21.51
N SER A 715 -38.85 7.10 21.30
CA SER A 715 -38.80 6.02 22.27
C SER A 715 -37.34 5.68 22.65
N LEU A 716 -37.14 5.34 23.94
CA LEU A 716 -35.82 5.06 24.51
C LEU A 716 -35.66 3.59 24.90
N PRO A 717 -34.44 3.02 24.78
CA PRO A 717 -34.17 1.66 25.22
C PRO A 717 -34.42 1.42 26.71
N LYS A 718 -34.49 0.14 27.10
CA LYS A 718 -34.62 -0.30 28.51
C LYS A 718 -33.61 0.43 29.40
N GLY A 719 -34.11 1.05 30.47
CA GLY A 719 -33.31 1.87 31.38
C GLY A 719 -33.33 3.39 31.09
N LYS A 720 -34.03 3.84 30.04
CA LYS A 720 -34.27 5.26 29.71
C LYS A 720 -33.00 6.13 29.68
N GLY A 721 -31.85 5.54 29.37
CA GLY A 721 -30.55 6.22 29.36
C GLY A 721 -29.94 6.52 30.73
N ILE A 722 -30.46 5.95 31.82
CA ILE A 722 -29.88 6.08 33.16
C ILE A 722 -28.75 5.07 33.32
N LYS A 723 -27.54 5.55 33.59
CA LYS A 723 -26.36 4.70 33.80
C LYS A 723 -26.16 4.48 35.29
N LEU A 724 -26.42 3.25 35.72
CA LEU A 724 -26.21 2.82 37.11
C LEU A 724 -24.72 2.81 37.46
N SER A 725 -24.41 3.07 38.73
CA SER A 725 -23.07 2.88 39.27
C SER A 725 -22.71 1.38 39.31
N ILE A 726 -21.42 1.06 39.43
CA ILE A 726 -20.95 -0.34 39.52
C ILE A 726 -21.62 -1.05 40.72
N ILE A 727 -21.78 -0.33 41.83
CA ILE A 727 -22.40 -0.84 43.07
C ILE A 727 -23.89 -1.07 42.86
N GLU A 728 -24.59 -0.16 42.19
CA GLU A 728 -26.02 -0.33 41.86
C GLU A 728 -26.26 -1.47 40.88
N GLU A 729 -25.40 -1.64 39.87
CA GLU A 729 -25.51 -2.75 38.92
C GLU A 729 -25.26 -4.09 39.63
N ALA A 730 -24.31 -4.15 40.57
CA ALA A 730 -24.05 -5.33 41.40
C ALA A 730 -25.25 -5.66 42.32
N ARG A 731 -25.79 -4.66 43.03
CA ARG A 731 -27.00 -4.83 43.87
C ARG A 731 -28.19 -5.30 43.05
N LYS A 732 -28.39 -4.74 41.86
CA LYS A 732 -29.47 -5.14 40.95
C LYS A 732 -29.31 -6.58 40.46
N ARG A 733 -28.07 -7.03 40.20
CA ARG A 733 -27.78 -8.43 39.84
C ARG A 733 -28.05 -9.38 41.00
N LEU A 734 -27.61 -9.04 42.22
CA LEU A 734 -27.89 -9.81 43.43
C LEU A 734 -29.39 -9.90 43.70
N ALA A 735 -30.12 -8.77 43.58
CA ALA A 735 -31.57 -8.76 43.75
C ALA A 735 -32.29 -9.61 42.69
N ALA A 736 -31.81 -9.61 41.44
CA ALA A 736 -32.36 -10.47 40.39
C ALA A 736 -32.03 -11.96 40.59
N GLN A 737 -30.85 -12.28 41.13
CA GLN A 737 -30.47 -13.65 41.50
C GLN A 737 -31.24 -14.18 42.70
N ASN A 738 -31.60 -13.32 43.65
CA ASN A 738 -32.41 -13.70 44.81
C ASN A 738 -33.91 -13.82 44.48
N ALA A 739 -34.34 -13.25 43.35
CA ALA A 739 -35.73 -13.26 42.89
C ALA A 739 -36.02 -14.30 41.79
N ALA A 740 -34.96 -14.91 41.24
CA ALA A 740 -35.02 -16.03 40.31
C ALA A 740 -34.76 -17.33 41.07
#